data_AF-A0A5C6BHL3-F1
#
_entry.id   AF-A0A5C6BHL3-F1
#
_cell.length_a   1.000
_cell.length_b   1.000
_cell.length_c   1.000
_cell.angle_alpha   90.00
_cell.angle_beta   90.00
_cell.angle_gamma   90.00
#
_symmetry.space_group_name_H-M   'P 1'
#
loop_
_entity.id
_entity.type
_entity.pdbx_description
1 polymer ?
#
loop_
_entity_poly.entity_id
_entity_poly.type
_entity_poly.pdbx_seq_one_letter_code
_entity_poly.pdbx_strand_id
1 'polypeptide(L)'
;MFPLRRTPKEPEIDWPALLGLLEDDDRRATIARLAPVPGRESYLMALRRMQSPVVTETLAAGRRLDTASRLVDRPTIAVAGMLNSGKTSLVSSFLSPAGQLRTLRGTSNREGTHRFVLWLPESWRSDVELWSLLVSRIGDSLGQPPEDLAEDPVAAAAQYNNRAGDEAQLAVALLATDPGLDEVGVGLLDCPDIVSDEELGLGSPARRKELLGRAATLCSAFLIVTDAASSRDTTLADLTRIASDLMPGVPRMLAVNKVRPRQTPDQIYETFSPLCKNNGISTIYAAYDFDVPGSRPFIPQQDDLAQGSRMASSRDTVGGGALADATFDGAEPLPVFFEVAPNPDDNPPAAIDDDRFLLSLPQKLDRGVLFSQLHRALRINLEKIVWDEGLESIRENAEASFAKTQQCQRVLLDASLEFFANRKMGGEVVELRMHQSERILRQLSESFAATAPWYARWGVRLNATIRSFVGGAGDLLRSLTPSALSQRAADDIKGRFRSGEYGGLIDPAGLLAEIGRQGGTVVLSHYRDQRDESNFESRGGDAERSSPSPMASPATVDSTDEHVRDDDALLLPPIERAVTRFEQDDFTTLDPRRLDEAIRQMWTEIPVHKKLAHGLTPLATILAAFGAAFMVPIDFGHSFILAASIPELLAAAGLGALAAMWAGNQGAREVGQQAARQQLADFLAVLCDELGIARPDPPMRVRVAGNEVTLPPSRISRSETSGPSMPVYRVRDEFISELRKLIPRSAKAKK
;
A
#
# COMPACT_ATOMS: atom_id res chain seq x y z
N MET A 1 -50.17 -9.76 -18.91
CA MET A 1 -48.99 -10.64 -19.06
C MET A 1 -47.78 -9.75 -19.35
N PHE A 2 -47.16 -9.20 -18.30
CA PHE A 2 -45.98 -8.35 -18.48
C PHE A 2 -44.77 -9.27 -18.68
N PRO A 3 -43.93 -9.08 -19.71
CA PRO A 3 -42.72 -9.87 -19.85
C PRO A 3 -41.80 -9.54 -18.67
N LEU A 4 -41.45 -10.55 -17.89
CA LEU A 4 -40.38 -10.49 -16.89
C LEU A 4 -39.16 -9.89 -17.60
N ARG A 5 -38.78 -8.67 -17.20
CA ARG A 5 -37.57 -8.02 -17.70
C ARG A 5 -36.41 -8.96 -17.41
N ARG A 6 -35.83 -9.54 -18.46
CA ARG A 6 -34.53 -10.22 -18.36
C ARG A 6 -33.55 -9.19 -17.80
N THR A 7 -33.10 -9.42 -16.57
CA THR A 7 -32.03 -8.66 -15.95
C THR A 7 -30.85 -8.67 -16.95
N PRO A 8 -30.27 -7.51 -17.32
CA PRO A 8 -29.15 -7.49 -18.25
C PRO A 8 -28.06 -8.41 -17.70
N LYS A 9 -27.61 -9.36 -18.54
CA LYS A 9 -26.53 -10.28 -18.20
C LYS A 9 -25.31 -9.42 -17.86
N GLU A 10 -24.98 -9.32 -16.58
CA GLU A 10 -23.83 -8.55 -16.15
C GLU A 10 -22.55 -9.17 -16.78
N PRO A 11 -21.56 -8.36 -17.17
CA PRO A 11 -20.34 -8.87 -17.78
C PRO A 11 -19.62 -9.82 -16.81
N GLU A 12 -19.25 -10.99 -17.33
CA GLU A 12 -18.46 -11.99 -16.62
C GLU A 12 -17.00 -11.54 -16.57
N ILE A 13 -16.36 -11.66 -15.40
CA ILE A 13 -14.94 -11.32 -15.25
C ILE A 13 -14.12 -12.52 -15.71
N ASP A 14 -13.32 -12.34 -16.76
CA ASP A 14 -12.32 -13.29 -17.20
C ASP A 14 -11.09 -13.17 -16.28
N TRP A 15 -10.98 -14.07 -15.30
CA TRP A 15 -9.86 -14.08 -14.35
C TRP A 15 -8.50 -14.27 -15.04
N PRO A 16 -8.30 -15.24 -15.95
CA PRO A 16 -7.05 -15.35 -16.72
C PRO A 16 -6.64 -14.06 -17.43
N ALA A 17 -7.57 -13.37 -18.10
CA ALA A 17 -7.28 -12.11 -18.77
C ALA A 17 -6.92 -10.99 -17.77
N LEU A 18 -7.62 -10.94 -16.63
CA LEU A 18 -7.32 -10.00 -15.56
C LEU A 18 -5.97 -10.28 -14.91
N LEU A 19 -5.67 -11.53 -14.55
CA LEU A 19 -4.39 -11.93 -13.98
C LEU A 19 -3.24 -11.55 -14.92
N GLY A 20 -3.40 -11.82 -16.21
CA GLY A 20 -2.43 -11.41 -17.23
C GLY A 20 -2.29 -9.88 -17.39
N LEU A 21 -3.24 -9.07 -16.92
CA LEU A 21 -3.08 -7.62 -16.79
C LEU A 21 -2.38 -7.23 -15.48
N LEU A 22 -2.68 -7.91 -14.37
CA LEU A 22 -2.10 -7.65 -13.05
C LEU A 22 -0.62 -8.07 -12.97
N GLU A 23 -0.17 -9.01 -13.81
CA GLU A 23 1.20 -9.50 -13.90
C GLU A 23 2.06 -8.78 -14.94
N ASP A 24 1.45 -8.06 -15.90
CA ASP A 24 2.16 -7.40 -17.00
C ASP A 24 3.06 -6.27 -16.48
N ASP A 25 4.36 -6.42 -16.62
CA ASP A 25 5.39 -5.46 -16.21
C ASP A 25 5.88 -4.58 -17.38
N ASP A 26 5.37 -4.79 -18.59
CA ASP A 26 5.78 -4.07 -19.78
C ASP A 26 4.67 -3.13 -20.29
N ARG A 27 3.88 -3.58 -21.27
CA ARG A 27 2.99 -2.68 -22.01
C ARG A 27 1.87 -2.16 -21.13
N ARG A 28 1.31 -3.05 -20.30
CA ARG A 28 0.14 -2.78 -19.46
C ARG A 28 0.49 -2.64 -17.99
N ALA A 29 1.76 -2.37 -17.67
CA ALA A 29 2.20 -2.11 -16.30
C ALA A 29 1.38 -1.04 -15.59
N THR A 30 1.13 -1.27 -14.29
CA THR A 30 0.37 -0.37 -13.42
C THR A 30 1.14 0.89 -13.08
N ILE A 31 2.43 0.75 -12.83
CA ILE A 31 3.30 1.83 -12.38
C ILE A 31 4.38 2.10 -13.42
N ALA A 32 4.64 3.39 -13.67
CA ALA A 32 5.86 3.86 -14.29
C ALA A 32 6.79 4.41 -13.21
N ARG A 33 8.00 3.86 -13.11
CA ARG A 33 9.08 4.47 -12.34
C ARG A 33 9.73 5.55 -13.19
N LEU A 34 9.71 6.79 -12.72
CA LEU A 34 10.24 7.97 -13.44
C LEU A 34 11.72 8.23 -13.11
N ALA A 35 12.14 7.88 -11.90
CA ALA A 35 13.51 8.01 -11.40
C ALA A 35 13.83 6.84 -10.45
N PRO A 36 15.11 6.45 -10.28
CA PRO A 36 16.30 6.97 -10.97
C PRO A 36 16.37 6.58 -12.46
N VAL A 37 16.00 5.33 -12.76
CA VAL A 37 16.00 4.75 -14.10
C VAL A 37 14.55 4.51 -14.51
N PRO A 38 14.12 5.04 -15.66
CA PRO A 38 12.80 4.77 -16.20
C PRO A 38 12.52 3.27 -16.24
N GLY A 39 11.43 2.86 -15.60
CA GLY A 39 11.07 1.46 -15.45
C GLY A 39 9.56 1.29 -15.36
N ARG A 40 9.13 0.04 -15.39
CA ARG A 40 7.71 -0.31 -15.30
C ARG A 40 7.55 -1.46 -14.32
N GLU A 41 6.46 -1.43 -13.57
CA GLU A 41 6.13 -2.45 -12.58
C GLU A 41 4.66 -2.85 -12.74
N SER A 42 4.42 -4.16 -12.71
CA SER A 42 3.08 -4.73 -12.71
C SER A 42 2.37 -4.45 -11.38
N TYR A 43 1.06 -4.65 -11.35
CA TYR A 43 0.23 -4.46 -10.17
C TYR A 43 0.73 -5.31 -8.99
N LEU A 44 0.99 -6.59 -9.24
CA LEU A 44 1.42 -7.52 -8.19
C LEU A 44 2.85 -7.23 -7.73
N MET A 45 3.76 -6.83 -8.63
CA MET A 45 5.11 -6.43 -8.24
C MET A 45 5.11 -5.19 -7.36
N ALA A 46 4.29 -4.18 -7.71
CA ALA A 46 4.16 -2.98 -6.91
C ALA A 46 3.67 -3.27 -5.49
N LEU A 47 2.63 -4.09 -5.34
CA LEU A 47 2.11 -4.47 -4.02
C LEU A 47 3.12 -5.32 -3.22
N ARG A 48 3.87 -6.21 -3.88
CA ARG A 48 4.95 -6.99 -3.23
C ARG A 48 6.06 -6.08 -2.72
N ARG A 49 6.48 -5.08 -3.49
CA ARG A 49 7.47 -4.08 -3.07
C ARG A 49 7.01 -3.32 -1.82
N MET A 50 5.71 -3.06 -1.72
CA MET A 50 5.10 -2.43 -0.54
C MET A 50 4.86 -3.40 0.63
N GLN A 51 5.21 -4.69 0.49
CA GLN A 51 4.92 -5.76 1.45
C GLN A 51 3.43 -5.87 1.80
N SER A 52 2.56 -5.57 0.84
CA SER A 52 1.11 -5.54 1.08
C SER A 52 0.52 -6.96 1.11
N PRO A 53 -0.29 -7.31 2.13
CA PRO A 53 -0.97 -8.60 2.20
C PRO A 53 -2.02 -8.78 1.08
N VAL A 54 -2.42 -7.67 0.44
CA VAL A 54 -3.41 -7.61 -0.64
C VAL A 54 -3.02 -8.47 -1.84
N VAL A 55 -1.73 -8.77 -2.05
CA VAL A 55 -1.27 -9.68 -3.12
C VAL A 55 -1.90 -11.06 -2.99
N THR A 56 -1.76 -11.66 -1.80
CA THR A 56 -2.25 -13.01 -1.53
C THR A 56 -3.77 -13.05 -1.59
N GLU A 57 -4.43 -12.01 -1.07
CA GLU A 57 -5.89 -11.87 -1.09
C GLU A 57 -6.44 -11.69 -2.50
N THR A 58 -5.79 -10.89 -3.35
CA THR A 58 -6.18 -10.68 -4.76
C THR A 58 -6.11 -11.99 -5.54
N LEU A 59 -5.00 -12.72 -5.41
CA LEU A 59 -4.81 -14.01 -6.08
C LEU A 59 -5.81 -15.06 -5.58
N ALA A 60 -6.05 -15.13 -4.27
CA ALA A 60 -7.03 -16.04 -3.69
C ALA A 60 -8.47 -15.69 -4.15
N ALA A 61 -8.85 -14.41 -4.15
CA ALA A 61 -10.16 -13.97 -4.60
C ALA A 61 -10.39 -14.27 -6.09
N GLY A 62 -9.38 -14.05 -6.93
CA GLY A 62 -9.42 -14.39 -8.35
C GLY A 62 -9.57 -15.88 -8.62
N ARG A 63 -8.76 -16.73 -7.95
CA ARG A 63 -8.90 -18.20 -8.04
C ARG A 63 -10.26 -18.67 -7.58
N ARG A 64 -10.81 -18.11 -6.50
CA ARG A 64 -12.16 -18.44 -6.01
C ARG A 64 -13.23 -18.12 -7.05
N LEU A 65 -13.12 -16.99 -7.75
CA LEU A 65 -14.06 -16.60 -8.80
C LEU A 65 -13.97 -17.55 -10.01
N ASP A 66 -12.77 -17.82 -10.51
CA ASP A 66 -12.54 -18.74 -11.65
C ASP A 66 -12.98 -20.18 -11.35
N THR A 67 -12.75 -20.63 -10.12
CA THR A 67 -13.13 -21.98 -9.71
C THR A 67 -14.63 -22.08 -9.47
N ALA A 68 -15.28 -21.01 -9.00
CA ALA A 68 -16.73 -21.00 -8.80
C ALA A 68 -17.50 -21.20 -10.10
N SER A 69 -17.08 -20.57 -11.21
CA SER A 69 -17.73 -20.74 -12.53
C SER A 69 -17.71 -22.19 -13.04
N ARG A 70 -16.76 -23.01 -12.59
CA ARG A 70 -16.68 -24.43 -12.94
C ARG A 70 -17.55 -25.33 -12.04
N LEU A 71 -18.11 -24.78 -10.97
CA LEU A 71 -18.89 -25.49 -9.94
C LEU A 71 -20.37 -25.06 -9.91
N VAL A 72 -20.86 -24.43 -10.97
CA VAL A 72 -22.24 -23.90 -11.10
C VAL A 72 -23.31 -24.93 -10.71
N ASP A 73 -23.15 -26.18 -11.15
CA ASP A 73 -24.17 -27.22 -10.99
C ASP A 73 -24.06 -28.01 -9.67
N ARG A 74 -23.15 -27.60 -8.78
CA ARG A 74 -22.74 -28.36 -7.58
C ARG A 74 -22.84 -27.51 -6.32
N PRO A 75 -24.06 -27.15 -5.88
CA PRO A 75 -24.26 -26.25 -4.76
C PRO A 75 -23.92 -26.93 -3.43
N THR A 76 -23.36 -26.15 -2.50
CA THR A 76 -23.10 -26.57 -1.12
C THR A 76 -23.93 -25.73 -0.16
N ILE A 77 -24.60 -26.36 0.80
CA ILE A 77 -25.43 -25.70 1.82
C ILE A 77 -24.68 -25.72 3.14
N ALA A 78 -24.47 -24.55 3.76
CA ALA A 78 -23.93 -24.46 5.11
C ALA A 78 -25.02 -24.71 6.15
N VAL A 79 -24.79 -25.64 7.08
CA VAL A 79 -25.65 -25.89 8.24
C VAL A 79 -24.96 -25.33 9.48
N ALA A 80 -25.45 -24.18 9.95
CA ALA A 80 -24.89 -23.45 11.09
C ALA A 80 -25.95 -23.28 12.18
N GLY A 81 -25.57 -23.05 13.44
CA GLY A 81 -26.53 -22.99 14.54
C GLY A 81 -25.87 -23.14 15.91
N MET A 82 -26.64 -22.87 16.96
CA MET A 82 -26.16 -22.89 18.35
C MET A 82 -25.80 -24.31 18.82
N LEU A 83 -25.13 -24.39 19.96
CA LEU A 83 -24.85 -25.64 20.65
C LEU A 83 -26.14 -26.43 20.91
N ASN A 84 -26.10 -27.73 20.62
CA ASN A 84 -27.22 -28.67 20.87
C ASN A 84 -28.56 -28.31 20.19
N SER A 85 -28.55 -27.47 19.14
CA SER A 85 -29.75 -27.16 18.34
C SER A 85 -30.16 -28.28 17.38
N GLY A 86 -29.32 -29.31 17.22
CA GLY A 86 -29.58 -30.47 16.34
C GLY A 86 -29.08 -30.29 14.90
N LYS A 87 -27.99 -29.53 14.70
CA LYS A 87 -27.32 -29.36 13.38
C LYS A 87 -26.97 -30.69 12.72
N THR A 88 -26.19 -31.52 13.42
CA THR A 88 -25.72 -32.80 12.89
C THR A 88 -26.87 -33.80 12.73
N SER A 89 -27.93 -33.71 13.57
CA SER A 89 -29.16 -34.48 13.38
C SER A 89 -29.91 -34.08 12.10
N LEU A 90 -29.90 -32.79 11.74
CA LEU A 90 -30.43 -32.30 10.47
C LEU A 90 -29.57 -32.78 9.30
N VAL A 91 -28.25 -32.65 9.36
CA VAL A 91 -27.36 -33.16 8.31
C VAL A 91 -27.59 -34.66 8.10
N SER A 92 -27.68 -35.42 9.19
CA SER A 92 -27.93 -36.85 9.20
C SER A 92 -29.25 -37.25 8.53
N SER A 93 -30.26 -36.38 8.43
CA SER A 93 -31.52 -36.72 7.74
C SER A 93 -31.35 -36.83 6.22
N PHE A 94 -30.27 -36.29 5.66
CA PHE A 94 -29.95 -36.37 4.23
C PHE A 94 -28.97 -37.52 3.90
N LEU A 95 -28.42 -38.19 4.91
CA LEU A 95 -27.39 -39.21 4.72
C LEU A 95 -27.98 -40.62 4.71
N SER A 96 -27.32 -41.52 3.99
CA SER A 96 -27.57 -42.96 4.03
C SER A 96 -27.32 -43.53 5.43
N PRO A 97 -27.86 -44.72 5.79
CA PRO A 97 -27.61 -45.34 7.09
C PRO A 97 -26.12 -45.47 7.44
N ALA A 98 -25.25 -45.67 6.45
CA ALA A 98 -23.80 -45.73 6.66
C ALA A 98 -23.21 -44.35 7.03
N GLY A 99 -23.64 -43.28 6.35
CA GLY A 99 -23.27 -41.91 6.67
C GLY A 99 -23.78 -41.49 8.05
N GLN A 100 -25.01 -41.86 8.40
CA GLN A 100 -25.62 -41.56 9.70
C GLN A 100 -24.77 -42.11 10.87
N LEU A 101 -24.24 -43.33 10.74
CA LEU A 101 -23.36 -43.94 11.75
C LEU A 101 -22.04 -43.20 11.93
N ARG A 102 -21.55 -42.50 10.90
CA ARG A 102 -20.30 -41.74 10.92
C ARG A 102 -20.49 -40.30 11.45
N THR A 103 -21.74 -39.84 11.58
CA THR A 103 -22.03 -38.54 12.18
C THR A 103 -22.03 -38.61 13.71
N LEU A 104 -21.48 -37.59 14.35
CA LEU A 104 -21.46 -37.51 15.82
C LEU A 104 -22.77 -36.89 16.34
N ARG A 105 -23.64 -37.72 16.93
CA ARG A 105 -24.91 -37.31 17.54
C ARG A 105 -24.83 -37.54 19.06
N GLY A 106 -24.92 -36.48 19.85
CA GLY A 106 -24.78 -36.55 21.32
C GLY A 106 -25.48 -35.40 22.05
N THR A 107 -25.78 -35.60 23.33
CA THR A 107 -26.46 -34.60 24.19
C THR A 107 -25.49 -33.81 25.07
N SER A 108 -24.22 -34.21 25.14
CA SER A 108 -23.20 -33.58 25.98
C SER A 108 -22.18 -32.77 25.17
N ASN A 109 -21.66 -31.69 25.76
CA ASN A 109 -20.62 -30.84 25.13
C ASN A 109 -19.30 -31.58 24.87
N ARG A 110 -19.10 -32.79 25.40
CA ARG A 110 -17.94 -33.66 25.13
C ARG A 110 -18.11 -34.50 23.85
N GLU A 111 -19.28 -34.42 23.23
CA GLU A 111 -19.70 -35.19 22.04
C GLU A 111 -20.14 -34.25 20.90
N GLY A 112 -19.64 -33.01 20.87
CA GLY A 112 -19.99 -32.00 19.86
C GLY A 112 -19.08 -32.01 18.63
N THR A 113 -19.62 -31.55 17.50
CA THR A 113 -18.85 -31.26 16.28
C THR A 113 -17.95 -30.04 16.49
N HIS A 114 -16.64 -30.24 16.46
CA HIS A 114 -15.63 -29.19 16.67
C HIS A 114 -14.87 -28.81 15.39
N ARG A 115 -14.91 -29.66 14.36
CA ARG A 115 -14.32 -29.39 13.04
C ARG A 115 -15.41 -29.23 11.98
N PHE A 116 -15.12 -28.50 10.91
CA PHE A 116 -15.98 -28.44 9.74
C PHE A 116 -15.98 -29.79 9.03
N VAL A 117 -17.17 -30.29 8.67
CA VAL A 117 -17.29 -31.53 7.88
C VAL A 117 -18.10 -31.27 6.63
N LEU A 118 -17.49 -31.54 5.48
CA LEU A 118 -18.13 -31.40 4.19
C LEU A 118 -18.57 -32.78 3.69
N TRP A 119 -19.88 -33.00 3.68
CA TRP A 119 -20.52 -34.18 3.09
C TRP A 119 -20.87 -33.89 1.62
N LEU A 120 -20.35 -34.70 0.72
CA LEU A 120 -20.54 -34.56 -0.71
C LEU A 120 -21.23 -35.79 -1.30
N PRO A 121 -21.95 -35.65 -2.44
CA PRO A 121 -22.42 -36.79 -3.21
C PRO A 121 -21.29 -37.73 -3.61
N GLU A 122 -21.50 -39.04 -3.49
CA GLU A 122 -20.50 -40.05 -3.85
C GLU A 122 -20.14 -39.99 -5.35
N SER A 123 -21.13 -39.69 -6.19
CA SER A 123 -20.95 -39.44 -7.63
C SER A 123 -19.94 -38.33 -7.95
N TRP A 124 -19.71 -37.37 -7.04
CA TRP A 124 -18.73 -36.30 -7.26
C TRP A 124 -17.29 -36.78 -7.07
N ARG A 125 -17.06 -37.82 -6.26
CA ARG A 125 -15.72 -38.41 -6.07
C ARG A 125 -15.29 -39.27 -7.24
N SER A 126 -16.24 -39.86 -7.96
CA SER A 126 -15.97 -40.60 -9.19
C SER A 126 -15.48 -39.73 -10.36
N ASP A 127 -15.72 -38.42 -10.34
CA ASP A 127 -15.19 -37.47 -11.32
C ASP A 127 -13.87 -36.87 -10.81
N VAL A 128 -12.75 -37.37 -11.33
CA VAL A 128 -11.39 -37.01 -10.86
C VAL A 128 -11.09 -35.51 -11.06
N GLU A 129 -11.50 -34.93 -12.19
CA GLU A 129 -11.25 -33.51 -12.48
C GLU A 129 -12.04 -32.63 -11.52
N LEU A 130 -13.32 -32.93 -11.34
CA LEU A 130 -14.16 -32.25 -10.37
C LEU A 130 -13.61 -32.38 -8.94
N TRP A 131 -13.27 -33.60 -8.53
CA TRP A 131 -12.83 -33.87 -7.17
C TRP A 131 -11.55 -33.11 -6.84
N SER A 132 -10.59 -33.09 -7.78
CA SER A 132 -9.35 -32.33 -7.62
C SER A 132 -9.60 -30.83 -7.45
N LEU A 133 -10.56 -30.30 -8.22
CA LEU A 133 -10.95 -28.89 -8.18
C LEU A 133 -11.68 -28.54 -6.88
N LEU A 134 -12.58 -29.40 -6.39
CA LEU A 134 -13.27 -29.22 -5.12
C LEU A 134 -12.29 -29.24 -3.94
N VAL A 135 -11.40 -30.23 -3.87
CA VAL A 135 -10.37 -30.36 -2.84
C VAL A 135 -9.45 -29.13 -2.81
N SER A 136 -8.99 -28.69 -3.99
CA SER A 136 -8.18 -27.47 -4.12
C SER A 136 -8.93 -26.23 -3.64
N ARG A 137 -10.22 -26.09 -4.00
CA ARG A 137 -11.04 -24.95 -3.59
C ARG A 137 -11.26 -24.91 -2.09
N ILE A 138 -11.55 -26.05 -1.46
CA ILE A 138 -11.70 -26.16 -0.01
C ILE A 138 -10.40 -25.72 0.67
N GLY A 139 -9.26 -26.18 0.15
CA GLY A 139 -7.93 -25.77 0.61
C GLY A 139 -7.67 -24.26 0.50
N ASP A 140 -7.96 -23.67 -0.65
CA ASP A 140 -7.80 -22.22 -0.90
C ASP A 140 -8.75 -21.35 -0.06
N SER A 141 -9.94 -21.87 0.27
CA SER A 141 -10.89 -21.17 1.14
C SER A 141 -10.46 -21.22 2.60
N LEU A 142 -10.13 -22.39 3.13
CA LEU A 142 -9.85 -22.60 4.56
C LEU A 142 -8.38 -22.32 4.94
N GLY A 143 -7.46 -22.45 3.99
CA GLY A 143 -6.02 -22.23 4.15
C GLY A 143 -5.20 -23.52 4.37
N GLN A 144 -5.86 -24.67 4.46
CA GLN A 144 -5.24 -26.00 4.62
C GLN A 144 -6.00 -27.02 3.76
N PRO A 145 -5.33 -27.98 3.13
CA PRO A 145 -6.00 -29.04 2.37
C PRO A 145 -6.92 -29.86 3.29
N PRO A 146 -8.10 -30.31 2.81
CA PRO A 146 -9.00 -31.12 3.61
C PRO A 146 -8.44 -32.52 3.87
N GLU A 147 -8.92 -33.16 4.93
CA GLU A 147 -8.62 -34.53 5.33
C GLU A 147 -9.84 -35.42 5.09
N ASP A 148 -9.65 -36.66 4.64
CA ASP A 148 -10.75 -37.62 4.51
C ASP A 148 -11.28 -38.04 5.90
N LEU A 149 -12.60 -37.98 6.06
CA LEU A 149 -13.29 -38.52 7.22
C LEU A 149 -13.20 -40.06 7.20
N ALA A 150 -12.83 -40.66 8.33
CA ALA A 150 -12.72 -42.10 8.47
C ALA A 150 -14.04 -42.81 8.14
N GLU A 151 -13.93 -44.02 7.58
CA GLU A 151 -15.08 -44.89 7.31
C GLU A 151 -15.57 -45.60 8.59
N ASP A 152 -14.66 -45.87 9.54
CA ASP A 152 -15.01 -46.41 10.84
C ASP A 152 -15.70 -45.35 11.72
N PRO A 153 -16.92 -45.60 12.23
CA PRO A 153 -17.68 -44.67 13.06
C PRO A 153 -16.93 -44.15 14.29
N VAL A 154 -16.14 -45.00 14.95
CA VAL A 154 -15.42 -44.61 16.18
C VAL A 154 -14.27 -43.65 15.85
N ALA A 155 -13.52 -43.94 14.80
CA ALA A 155 -12.49 -43.04 14.29
C ALA A 155 -13.08 -41.72 13.75
N ALA A 156 -14.21 -41.78 13.02
CA ALA A 156 -14.90 -40.61 12.51
C ALA A 156 -15.37 -39.69 13.64
N ALA A 157 -15.97 -40.25 14.70
CA ALA A 157 -16.36 -39.53 15.90
C ALA A 157 -15.16 -38.83 16.58
N ALA A 158 -13.99 -39.49 16.62
CA ALA A 158 -12.76 -38.92 17.17
C ALA A 158 -12.17 -37.79 16.31
N GLN A 159 -12.35 -37.84 14.98
CA GLN A 159 -12.00 -36.72 14.10
C GLN A 159 -12.98 -35.55 14.31
N TYR A 160 -14.29 -35.81 14.36
CA TYR A 160 -15.35 -34.82 14.56
C TYR A 160 -15.17 -33.98 15.82
N ASN A 161 -14.80 -34.62 16.93
CA ASN A 161 -14.69 -33.98 18.24
C ASN A 161 -13.30 -33.37 18.52
N ASN A 162 -12.33 -33.52 17.62
CA ASN A 162 -10.94 -33.10 17.83
C ASN A 162 -10.41 -33.52 19.21
N ARG A 163 -10.54 -34.80 19.57
CA ARG A 163 -10.24 -35.31 20.93
C ARG A 163 -8.83 -34.99 21.45
N ALA A 164 -7.89 -34.76 20.53
CA ALA A 164 -6.51 -34.40 20.82
C ALA A 164 -6.35 -32.94 21.33
N GLY A 165 -7.35 -32.08 21.12
CA GLY A 165 -7.32 -30.68 21.54
C GLY A 165 -6.33 -29.81 20.75
N ASP A 166 -5.95 -30.24 19.55
CA ASP A 166 -5.01 -29.50 18.71
C ASP A 166 -5.74 -28.37 17.97
N GLU A 167 -5.41 -27.12 18.31
CA GLU A 167 -6.01 -25.93 17.71
C GLU A 167 -5.74 -25.84 16.20
N ALA A 168 -4.61 -26.37 15.72
CA ALA A 168 -4.27 -26.37 14.29
C ALA A 168 -5.26 -27.21 13.46
N GLN A 169 -5.84 -28.25 14.05
CA GLN A 169 -6.79 -29.15 13.38
C GLN A 169 -8.17 -28.52 13.17
N LEU A 170 -8.51 -27.45 13.90
CA LEU A 170 -9.77 -26.72 13.72
C LEU A 170 -9.86 -26.03 12.36
N ALA A 171 -8.72 -25.68 11.77
CA ALA A 171 -8.63 -25.07 10.44
C ALA A 171 -8.65 -26.11 9.30
N VAL A 172 -8.50 -27.41 9.61
CA VAL A 172 -8.50 -28.50 8.63
C VAL A 172 -9.90 -29.10 8.54
N ALA A 173 -10.59 -28.89 7.42
CA ALA A 173 -11.90 -29.50 7.19
C ALA A 173 -11.81 -31.01 6.94
N LEU A 174 -12.84 -31.72 7.37
CA LEU A 174 -13.06 -33.13 7.09
C LEU A 174 -13.92 -33.27 5.83
N LEU A 175 -13.59 -34.24 4.99
CA LEU A 175 -14.27 -34.50 3.72
C LEU A 175 -14.86 -35.90 3.73
N ALA A 176 -16.15 -36.01 3.46
CA ALA A 176 -16.86 -37.28 3.40
C ALA A 176 -17.74 -37.35 2.17
N THR A 177 -17.93 -38.56 1.65
CA THR A 177 -18.92 -38.84 0.60
C THR A 177 -19.99 -39.78 1.09
N ASP A 178 -21.21 -39.60 0.58
CA ASP A 178 -22.34 -40.47 0.90
C ASP A 178 -23.31 -40.61 -0.30
N PRO A 179 -23.80 -41.82 -0.59
CA PRO A 179 -24.70 -42.06 -1.72
C PRO A 179 -26.11 -41.47 -1.49
N GLY A 180 -26.53 -41.24 -0.25
CA GLY A 180 -27.80 -40.57 0.06
C GLY A 180 -27.86 -39.14 -0.47
N LEU A 181 -26.69 -38.52 -0.70
CA LEU A 181 -26.59 -37.18 -1.30
C LEU A 181 -26.61 -37.20 -2.83
N ASP A 182 -26.50 -38.34 -3.50
CA ASP A 182 -26.52 -38.41 -4.97
C ASP A 182 -27.91 -38.05 -5.53
N GLU A 183 -28.97 -38.56 -4.90
CA GLU A 183 -30.35 -38.24 -5.29
C GLU A 183 -30.69 -36.77 -5.05
N VAL A 184 -30.08 -36.19 -4.01
CA VAL A 184 -30.25 -34.81 -3.55
C VAL A 184 -29.44 -33.84 -4.44
N GLY A 185 -28.24 -34.24 -4.88
CA GLY A 185 -27.38 -33.49 -5.78
C GLY A 185 -26.78 -32.22 -5.17
N VAL A 186 -26.64 -32.16 -3.84
CA VAL A 186 -26.06 -31.01 -3.11
C VAL A 186 -25.03 -31.48 -2.09
N GLY A 187 -24.01 -30.65 -1.84
CA GLY A 187 -23.10 -30.83 -0.71
C GLY A 187 -23.65 -30.19 0.56
N LEU A 188 -23.33 -30.76 1.72
CA LEU A 188 -23.68 -30.22 3.04
C LEU A 188 -22.41 -29.92 3.83
N LEU A 189 -22.28 -28.69 4.31
CA LEU A 189 -21.23 -28.30 5.23
C LEU A 189 -21.79 -28.26 6.66
N ASP A 190 -21.43 -29.26 7.47
CA ASP A 190 -21.74 -29.28 8.90
C ASP A 190 -20.75 -28.37 9.64
N CYS A 191 -21.24 -27.25 10.16
CA CYS A 191 -20.42 -26.26 10.84
C CYS A 191 -20.33 -26.56 12.35
N PRO A 192 -19.14 -26.40 12.96
CA PRO A 192 -19.01 -26.45 14.41
C PRO A 192 -19.81 -25.31 15.05
N ASP A 193 -20.02 -25.40 16.37
CA ASP A 193 -20.66 -24.31 17.10
C ASP A 193 -19.80 -23.03 17.09
N ILE A 194 -20.43 -21.91 16.72
CA ILE A 194 -19.77 -20.64 16.40
C ILE A 194 -19.66 -19.72 17.64
N VAL A 195 -20.47 -19.96 18.68
CA VAL A 195 -20.68 -19.00 19.80
C VAL A 195 -20.22 -19.53 21.17
N SER A 196 -19.66 -20.74 21.26
CA SER A 196 -19.23 -21.32 22.55
C SER A 196 -17.97 -20.67 23.13
N ASP A 197 -18.00 -20.42 24.45
CA ASP A 197 -16.94 -19.79 25.26
C ASP A 197 -15.54 -20.43 25.12
N GLU A 198 -14.51 -19.60 25.32
CA GLU A 198 -13.08 -19.96 25.28
C GLU A 198 -12.69 -21.03 26.32
N GLU A 199 -13.51 -21.25 27.37
CA GLU A 199 -13.25 -22.15 28.49
C GLU A 199 -13.12 -23.64 28.10
N LEU A 200 -13.52 -24.02 26.88
CA LEU A 200 -13.38 -25.40 26.38
C LEU A 200 -12.01 -25.71 25.78
N GLY A 201 -11.10 -24.73 25.62
CA GLY A 201 -9.77 -24.93 25.03
C GLY A 201 -9.78 -25.17 23.51
N LEU A 202 -10.81 -24.68 22.81
CA LEU A 202 -11.14 -25.00 21.41
C LEU A 202 -11.02 -23.78 20.47
N GLY A 203 -10.06 -22.90 20.73
CA GLY A 203 -9.82 -21.67 19.95
C GLY A 203 -10.84 -20.55 20.21
N SER A 204 -10.44 -19.31 19.92
CA SER A 204 -11.27 -18.12 20.20
C SER A 204 -12.52 -18.04 19.30
N PRO A 205 -13.66 -17.54 19.80
CA PRO A 205 -14.86 -17.29 19.00
C PRO A 205 -14.59 -16.42 17.76
N ALA A 206 -13.65 -15.48 17.86
CA ALA A 206 -13.20 -14.66 16.74
C ALA A 206 -12.59 -15.49 15.62
N ARG A 207 -11.76 -16.50 15.96
CA ARG A 207 -11.14 -17.39 14.98
C ARG A 207 -12.16 -18.30 14.29
N ARG A 208 -13.15 -18.83 15.04
CA ARG A 208 -14.23 -19.62 14.43
C ARG A 208 -15.11 -18.79 13.51
N LYS A 209 -15.39 -17.53 13.87
CA LYS A 209 -16.07 -16.58 13.00
C LYS A 209 -15.29 -16.29 11.72
N GLU A 210 -13.97 -16.15 11.81
CA GLU A 210 -13.10 -15.99 10.66
C GLU A 210 -13.12 -17.23 9.75
N LEU A 211 -13.00 -18.43 10.33
CA LEU A 211 -13.10 -19.70 9.59
C LEU A 211 -14.46 -19.90 8.94
N LEU A 212 -15.56 -19.53 9.62
CA LEU A 212 -16.90 -19.54 9.02
C LEU A 212 -16.99 -18.56 7.85
N GLY A 213 -16.42 -17.36 7.97
CA GLY A 213 -16.35 -16.40 6.87
C GLY A 213 -15.60 -16.93 5.65
N ARG A 214 -14.51 -17.66 5.90
CA ARG A 214 -13.75 -18.37 4.86
C ARG A 214 -14.56 -19.50 4.23
N ALA A 215 -15.17 -20.36 5.05
CA ALA A 215 -15.99 -21.50 4.60
C ALA A 215 -17.26 -21.07 3.86
N ALA A 216 -17.83 -19.92 4.23
CA ALA A 216 -19.00 -19.36 3.57
C ALA A 216 -18.79 -19.18 2.06
N THR A 217 -17.56 -18.86 1.62
CA THR A 217 -17.20 -18.72 0.19
C THR A 217 -17.36 -20.00 -0.64
N LEU A 218 -17.54 -21.16 0.01
CA LEU A 218 -17.83 -22.44 -0.61
C LEU A 218 -19.33 -22.67 -0.79
N CYS A 219 -20.18 -21.92 -0.08
CA CYS A 219 -21.58 -22.25 0.10
C CYS A 219 -22.48 -21.37 -0.76
N SER A 220 -23.50 -21.99 -1.33
CA SER A 220 -24.52 -21.36 -2.18
C SER A 220 -25.78 -20.98 -1.39
N ALA A 221 -25.99 -21.56 -0.20
CA ALA A 221 -27.10 -21.26 0.70
C ALA A 221 -26.69 -21.49 2.16
N PHE A 222 -27.43 -20.86 3.08
CA PHE A 222 -27.24 -21.01 4.53
C PHE A 222 -28.53 -21.49 5.20
N LEU A 223 -28.42 -22.57 5.97
CA LEU A 223 -29.48 -23.11 6.81
C LEU A 223 -29.09 -22.94 8.28
N ILE A 224 -29.84 -22.10 8.98
CA ILE A 224 -29.58 -21.76 10.39
C ILE A 224 -30.48 -22.62 11.27
N VAL A 225 -29.89 -23.44 12.15
CA VAL A 225 -30.60 -24.37 13.03
C VAL A 225 -30.66 -23.83 14.45
N THR A 226 -31.86 -23.67 14.99
CA THR A 226 -32.13 -23.15 16.34
C THR A 226 -33.12 -24.04 17.09
N ASP A 227 -33.05 -24.02 18.42
CA ASP A 227 -34.14 -24.54 19.27
C ASP A 227 -35.29 -23.52 19.29
N ALA A 228 -36.54 -24.00 19.34
CA ALA A 228 -37.73 -23.19 19.59
C ALA A 228 -37.65 -22.37 20.89
N ALA A 229 -36.98 -22.90 21.92
CA ALA A 229 -36.79 -22.21 23.20
C ALA A 229 -35.88 -20.97 23.10
N SER A 230 -34.99 -20.92 22.11
CA SER A 230 -33.98 -19.86 21.94
C SER A 230 -34.47 -18.66 21.13
N SER A 231 -35.77 -18.51 20.91
CA SER A 231 -36.36 -17.39 20.17
C SER A 231 -35.99 -15.99 20.70
N ARG A 232 -35.62 -15.88 21.98
CA ARG A 232 -35.19 -14.63 22.63
C ARG A 232 -33.68 -14.53 22.86
N ASP A 233 -32.92 -15.50 22.35
CA ASP A 233 -31.48 -15.56 22.55
C ASP A 233 -30.78 -14.54 21.63
N THR A 234 -29.89 -13.73 22.22
CA THR A 234 -29.07 -12.78 21.46
C THR A 234 -28.12 -13.48 20.50
N THR A 235 -27.73 -14.73 20.80
CA THR A 235 -26.80 -15.51 19.97
C THR A 235 -27.40 -15.87 18.60
N LEU A 236 -28.71 -16.15 18.51
CA LEU A 236 -29.39 -16.38 17.23
C LEU A 236 -29.40 -15.11 16.36
N ALA A 237 -29.67 -13.95 16.97
CA ALA A 237 -29.61 -12.68 16.28
C ALA A 237 -28.19 -12.38 15.76
N ASP A 238 -27.16 -12.68 16.56
CA ASP A 238 -25.77 -12.52 16.14
C ASP A 238 -25.39 -13.48 15.01
N LEU A 239 -25.79 -14.75 15.06
CA LEU A 239 -25.53 -15.71 13.97
C LEU A 239 -26.16 -15.28 12.65
N THR A 240 -27.41 -14.80 12.70
CA THR A 240 -28.13 -14.35 11.49
C THR A 240 -27.55 -13.07 10.92
N ARG A 241 -27.08 -12.15 11.78
CA ARG A 241 -26.31 -10.97 11.38
C ARG A 241 -24.96 -11.35 10.76
N ILE A 242 -24.21 -12.24 11.39
CA ILE A 242 -22.91 -12.74 10.87
C ILE A 242 -23.11 -13.36 9.49
N ALA A 243 -24.12 -14.22 9.31
CA ALA A 243 -24.43 -14.80 8.01
C ALA A 243 -24.81 -13.72 6.97
N SER A 244 -25.51 -12.67 7.39
CA SER A 244 -25.84 -11.52 6.53
C SER A 244 -24.63 -10.70 6.10
N ASP A 245 -23.71 -10.46 7.03
CA ASP A 245 -22.52 -9.66 6.79
C ASP A 245 -21.51 -10.41 5.91
N LEU A 246 -21.35 -11.72 6.15
CA LEU A 246 -20.36 -12.55 5.45
C LEU A 246 -20.76 -12.80 3.99
N MET A 247 -22.06 -12.93 3.69
CA MET A 247 -22.53 -13.24 2.34
C MET A 247 -23.82 -12.50 1.98
N PRO A 248 -23.70 -11.20 1.63
CA PRO A 248 -24.84 -10.43 1.18
C PRO A 248 -25.41 -11.01 -0.13
N GLY A 249 -26.68 -11.41 -0.09
CA GLY A 249 -27.43 -11.88 -1.26
C GLY A 249 -27.50 -13.40 -1.43
N VAL A 250 -26.90 -14.19 -0.53
CA VAL A 250 -27.07 -15.65 -0.49
C VAL A 250 -28.38 -16.00 0.25
N PRO A 251 -29.18 -16.99 -0.22
CA PRO A 251 -30.42 -17.37 0.44
C PRO A 251 -30.16 -17.97 1.81
N ARG A 252 -30.99 -17.56 2.76
CA ARG A 252 -30.92 -17.96 4.16
C ARG A 252 -32.25 -18.53 4.59
N MET A 253 -32.19 -19.64 5.29
CA MET A 253 -33.34 -20.39 5.79
C MET A 253 -33.16 -20.64 7.28
N LEU A 254 -34.27 -20.72 8.01
CA LEU A 254 -34.28 -21.01 9.44
C LEU A 254 -34.92 -22.37 9.67
N ALA A 255 -34.25 -23.25 10.40
CA ALA A 255 -34.76 -24.53 10.87
C ALA A 255 -34.94 -24.47 12.40
N VAL A 256 -36.19 -24.44 12.84
CA VAL A 256 -36.59 -24.41 14.25
C VAL A 256 -36.84 -25.84 14.71
N ASN A 257 -35.93 -26.37 15.51
CA ASN A 257 -35.97 -27.72 16.04
C ASN A 257 -36.59 -27.75 17.44
N LYS A 258 -36.93 -28.94 17.94
CA LYS A 258 -37.43 -29.21 19.30
C LYS A 258 -38.70 -28.44 19.67
N VAL A 259 -39.59 -28.25 18.71
CA VAL A 259 -40.90 -27.61 18.94
C VAL A 259 -41.73 -28.46 19.88
N ARG A 260 -42.31 -27.82 20.91
CA ARG A 260 -43.14 -28.52 21.91
C ARG A 260 -44.59 -28.65 21.43
N PRO A 261 -45.35 -29.66 21.90
CA PRO A 261 -46.74 -29.91 21.47
C PRO A 261 -47.70 -28.74 21.68
N ARG A 262 -47.39 -27.84 22.63
CA ARG A 262 -48.20 -26.67 22.94
C ARG A 262 -48.01 -25.51 21.96
N GLN A 263 -46.97 -25.57 21.13
CA GLN A 263 -46.65 -24.54 20.15
C GLN A 263 -47.23 -24.92 18.80
N THR A 264 -48.16 -24.11 18.30
CA THR A 264 -48.70 -24.28 16.94
C THR A 264 -47.74 -23.71 15.91
N PRO A 265 -47.77 -24.18 14.65
CA PRO A 265 -46.93 -23.64 13.58
C PRO A 265 -47.05 -22.11 13.44
N ASP A 266 -48.25 -21.57 13.64
CA ASP A 266 -48.52 -20.13 13.56
C ASP A 266 -47.79 -19.35 14.65
N GLN A 267 -47.75 -19.88 15.87
CA GLN A 267 -46.99 -19.27 16.97
C GLN A 267 -45.50 -19.26 16.67
N ILE A 268 -44.97 -20.29 16.00
CA ILE A 268 -43.57 -20.33 15.56
C ILE A 268 -43.34 -19.26 14.50
N TYR A 269 -44.21 -19.18 13.49
CA TYR A 269 -44.12 -18.17 12.45
C TYR A 269 -44.15 -16.76 13.04
N GLU A 270 -45.12 -16.43 13.89
CA GLU A 270 -45.21 -15.12 14.55
C GLU A 270 -43.99 -14.80 15.41
N THR A 271 -43.46 -15.79 16.13
CA THR A 271 -42.30 -15.63 17.01
C THR A 271 -41.02 -15.31 16.22
N PHE A 272 -40.77 -16.01 15.11
CA PHE A 272 -39.52 -15.89 14.36
C PHE A 272 -39.60 -14.95 13.14
N SER A 273 -40.80 -14.60 12.66
CA SER A 273 -40.99 -13.70 11.50
C SER A 273 -40.29 -12.35 11.63
N PRO A 274 -40.30 -11.65 12.79
CA PRO A 274 -39.57 -10.39 12.94
C PRO A 274 -38.07 -10.55 12.72
N LEU A 275 -37.48 -11.61 13.29
CA LEU A 275 -36.06 -11.92 13.13
C LEU A 275 -35.74 -12.32 11.68
N CYS A 276 -36.63 -13.07 11.03
CA CYS A 276 -36.47 -13.49 9.64
C CYS A 276 -36.49 -12.31 8.67
N LYS A 277 -37.44 -11.39 8.83
CA LYS A 277 -37.58 -10.19 7.99
C LYS A 277 -36.37 -9.26 8.12
N ASN A 278 -35.89 -9.04 9.34
CA ASN A 278 -34.75 -8.16 9.60
C ASN A 278 -33.43 -8.70 9.02
N ASN A 279 -33.29 -10.02 8.90
CA ASN A 279 -32.06 -10.68 8.45
C ASN A 279 -32.20 -11.36 7.09
N GLY A 280 -33.25 -11.06 6.31
CA GLY A 280 -33.41 -11.57 4.94
C GLY A 280 -33.49 -13.11 4.84
N ILE A 281 -34.14 -13.75 5.81
CA ILE A 281 -34.45 -15.19 5.79
C ILE A 281 -35.74 -15.39 5.00
N SER A 282 -35.72 -16.25 3.98
CA SER A 282 -36.85 -16.46 3.07
C SER A 282 -37.88 -17.46 3.59
N THR A 283 -37.43 -18.46 4.34
CA THR A 283 -38.23 -19.65 4.67
C THR A 283 -37.95 -20.12 6.09
N ILE A 284 -39.01 -20.50 6.81
CA ILE A 284 -38.94 -21.09 8.16
C ILE A 284 -39.38 -22.54 8.06
N TYR A 285 -38.54 -23.45 8.54
CA TYR A 285 -38.83 -24.86 8.73
C TYR A 285 -38.99 -25.14 10.22
N ALA A 286 -39.89 -26.03 10.60
CA ALA A 286 -40.11 -26.46 11.98
C ALA A 286 -40.05 -27.98 12.09
N ALA A 287 -39.53 -28.48 13.22
CA ALA A 287 -39.56 -29.89 13.60
C ALA A 287 -40.01 -30.03 15.05
N TYR A 288 -41.01 -30.89 15.27
CA TYR A 288 -41.49 -31.24 16.60
C TYR A 288 -40.50 -32.15 17.32
N ASP A 289 -40.40 -31.97 18.64
CA ASP A 289 -39.51 -32.76 19.49
C ASP A 289 -40.01 -34.21 19.61
N PHE A 290 -39.37 -35.14 18.89
CA PHE A 290 -39.72 -36.56 18.89
C PHE A 290 -39.44 -37.27 20.21
N ASP A 291 -38.57 -36.71 21.07
CA ASP A 291 -38.27 -37.25 22.40
C ASP A 291 -39.45 -37.04 23.36
N VAL A 292 -40.36 -36.12 23.04
CA VAL A 292 -41.57 -35.87 23.82
C VAL A 292 -42.73 -36.71 23.27
N PRO A 293 -43.28 -37.68 24.03
CA PRO A 293 -44.38 -38.52 23.55
C PRO A 293 -45.61 -37.74 23.09
N GLY A 294 -45.88 -36.58 23.71
CA GLY A 294 -46.98 -35.69 23.35
C GLY A 294 -46.83 -34.98 22.00
N SER A 295 -45.65 -35.03 21.38
CA SER A 295 -45.39 -34.42 20.06
C SER A 295 -45.77 -35.33 18.90
N ARG A 296 -45.84 -36.64 19.12
CA ARG A 296 -46.09 -37.64 18.06
C ARG A 296 -47.29 -37.33 17.15
N PRO A 297 -48.44 -36.83 17.66
CA PRO A 297 -49.58 -36.50 16.80
C PRO A 297 -49.34 -35.31 15.86
N PHE A 298 -48.30 -34.52 16.08
CA PHE A 298 -47.96 -33.31 15.32
C PHE A 298 -46.77 -33.51 14.38
N ILE A 299 -46.02 -34.61 14.56
CA ILE A 299 -44.91 -34.97 13.66
C ILE A 299 -45.53 -35.46 12.34
N PRO A 300 -45.25 -34.82 11.20
CA PRO A 300 -45.74 -35.28 9.91
C PRO A 300 -45.29 -36.71 9.62
N GLN A 301 -46.23 -37.52 9.12
CA GLN A 301 -45.91 -38.85 8.62
C GLN A 301 -45.51 -38.71 7.16
N GLN A 302 -44.32 -39.18 6.79
CA GLN A 302 -43.96 -39.33 5.39
C GLN A 302 -44.69 -40.57 4.88
N ASP A 303 -45.51 -40.44 3.84
CA ASP A 303 -46.12 -41.61 3.23
C ASP A 303 -45.00 -42.51 2.68
N ASP A 304 -44.95 -43.76 3.16
CA ASP A 304 -43.99 -44.81 2.81
C ASP A 304 -44.14 -45.30 1.35
N LEU A 305 -44.21 -44.39 0.37
CA LEU A 305 -44.22 -44.74 -1.05
C LEU A 305 -42.81 -44.95 -1.62
N ALA A 306 -41.74 -44.70 -0.85
CA ALA A 306 -40.36 -45.05 -1.22
C ALA A 306 -39.81 -46.30 -0.48
N GLN A 307 -40.48 -46.81 0.56
CA GLN A 307 -40.14 -48.10 1.20
C GLN A 307 -40.90 -49.30 0.61
N GLY A 308 -41.62 -49.10 -0.50
CA GLY A 308 -42.44 -50.08 -1.22
C GLY A 308 -41.69 -51.25 -1.89
N SER A 309 -40.47 -51.58 -1.47
CA SER A 309 -39.78 -52.82 -1.87
C SER A 309 -39.37 -53.73 -0.72
N ARG A 310 -39.75 -53.46 0.54
CA ARG A 310 -39.30 -54.28 1.68
C ARG A 310 -40.34 -55.07 2.48
N MET A 311 -41.63 -54.97 2.19
CA MET A 311 -42.62 -55.83 2.86
C MET A 311 -43.69 -56.39 1.93
N ALA A 312 -43.32 -57.47 1.24
CA ALA A 312 -44.26 -58.43 0.67
C ALA A 312 -43.89 -59.84 1.13
N SER A 313 -44.15 -60.14 2.40
CA SER A 313 -44.47 -61.49 2.83
C SER A 313 -45.16 -61.45 4.18
N SER A 314 -46.13 -62.35 4.35
CA SER A 314 -46.83 -62.73 5.58
C SER A 314 -47.90 -61.78 6.12
N ARG A 315 -48.99 -61.64 5.36
CA ARG A 315 -50.33 -61.82 5.95
C ARG A 315 -50.56 -63.31 6.10
N ASP A 316 -50.70 -63.78 7.34
CA ASP A 316 -51.67 -64.80 7.77
C ASP A 316 -51.28 -65.35 9.15
N THR A 317 -51.88 -64.81 10.22
CA THR A 317 -52.48 -65.64 11.28
C THR A 317 -53.32 -64.79 12.24
N VAL A 318 -54.55 -65.25 12.44
CA VAL A 318 -55.55 -64.75 13.37
C VAL A 318 -55.28 -65.33 14.77
N GLY A 319 -55.34 -64.51 15.82
CA GLY A 319 -55.37 -65.00 17.20
C GLY A 319 -55.14 -63.90 18.22
N GLY A 320 -56.18 -63.56 18.98
CA GLY A 320 -56.10 -62.54 20.03
C GLY A 320 -55.24 -62.94 21.22
N GLY A 321 -54.72 -61.93 21.91
CA GLY A 321 -53.98 -62.08 23.17
C GLY A 321 -53.14 -60.85 23.41
N ALA A 322 -53.42 -60.14 24.51
CA ALA A 322 -52.63 -59.03 24.97
C ALA A 322 -51.14 -59.41 25.15
N LEU A 323 -50.28 -58.40 24.99
CA LEU A 323 -48.80 -58.41 24.96
C LEU A 323 -48.21 -58.51 23.53
N ALA A 324 -48.11 -57.36 22.87
CA ALA A 324 -47.20 -57.13 21.74
C ALA A 324 -46.37 -55.89 22.13
N ASP A 325 -45.21 -56.05 22.73
CA ASP A 325 -43.96 -56.61 22.20
C ASP A 325 -43.29 -55.63 21.24
N ALA A 326 -42.11 -55.22 21.69
CA ALA A 326 -41.32 -54.11 21.21
C ALA A 326 -40.40 -54.61 20.11
N THR A 327 -40.91 -54.65 18.87
CA THR A 327 -40.07 -54.88 17.70
C THR A 327 -40.63 -54.13 16.49
N PHE A 328 -40.27 -52.85 16.36
CA PHE A 328 -40.26 -52.14 15.09
C PHE A 328 -39.01 -51.22 15.08
N ASP A 329 -38.06 -51.58 14.20
CA ASP A 329 -36.80 -50.97 13.78
C ASP A 329 -35.95 -50.13 14.75
N GLY A 330 -34.74 -50.63 15.05
CA GLY A 330 -33.69 -49.96 15.83
C GLY A 330 -32.97 -48.80 15.12
N ALA A 331 -33.69 -48.00 14.32
CA ALA A 331 -33.18 -46.75 13.79
C ALA A 331 -33.46 -45.62 14.80
N GLU A 332 -32.42 -44.87 15.19
CA GLU A 332 -32.62 -43.68 16.02
C GLU A 332 -33.56 -42.69 15.31
N PRO A 333 -34.62 -42.19 15.99
CA PRO A 333 -35.54 -41.24 15.38
C PRO A 333 -34.84 -39.94 14.98
N LEU A 334 -35.17 -39.42 13.80
CA LEU A 334 -34.62 -38.19 13.24
C LEU A 334 -35.66 -37.06 13.20
N PRO A 335 -35.24 -35.79 13.26
CA PRO A 335 -36.17 -34.66 13.18
C PRO A 335 -36.78 -34.54 11.78
N VAL A 336 -38.11 -34.43 11.72
CA VAL A 336 -38.84 -34.20 10.46
C VAL A 336 -39.15 -32.71 10.33
N PHE A 337 -38.39 -32.02 9.47
CA PHE A 337 -38.55 -30.60 9.23
C PHE A 337 -39.55 -30.33 8.10
N PHE A 338 -40.52 -29.45 8.35
CA PHE A 338 -41.51 -29.01 7.37
C PHE A 338 -41.60 -27.48 7.31
N GLU A 339 -41.89 -26.94 6.13
CA GLU A 339 -42.03 -25.50 5.90
C GLU A 339 -43.27 -24.95 6.61
N VAL A 340 -43.10 -23.89 7.40
CA VAL A 340 -44.19 -23.21 8.10
C VAL A 340 -44.78 -22.12 7.21
N ALA A 341 -46.05 -22.29 6.82
CA ALA A 341 -46.75 -21.31 6.00
C ALA A 341 -47.18 -20.09 6.83
N PRO A 342 -47.25 -18.88 6.25
CA PRO A 342 -47.77 -17.69 6.93
C PRO A 342 -49.27 -17.78 7.28
N ASN A 343 -50.01 -18.58 6.53
CA ASN A 343 -51.44 -18.77 6.70
C ASN A 343 -51.69 -20.01 7.57
N PRO A 344 -52.41 -19.89 8.70
CA PRO A 344 -52.70 -21.00 9.60
C PRO A 344 -53.43 -22.18 8.96
N ASP A 345 -54.33 -21.89 8.02
CA ASP A 345 -55.11 -22.93 7.34
C ASP A 345 -54.22 -23.83 6.47
N ASP A 346 -53.05 -23.33 6.09
CA ASP A 346 -52.05 -24.07 5.31
C ASP A 346 -51.07 -24.84 6.22
N ASN A 347 -51.30 -24.94 7.53
CA ASN A 347 -50.44 -25.71 8.47
C ASN A 347 -51.22 -26.84 9.17
N PRO A 348 -51.79 -27.81 8.44
CA PRO A 348 -52.53 -28.91 9.07
C PRO A 348 -51.61 -29.77 9.96
N PRO A 349 -52.10 -30.25 11.13
CA PRO A 349 -51.31 -31.07 12.02
C PRO A 349 -50.99 -32.42 11.36
N ALA A 350 -49.71 -32.76 11.28
CA ALA A 350 -49.16 -34.01 10.74
C ALA A 350 -49.49 -34.38 9.27
N ALA A 351 -50.32 -33.60 8.57
CA ALA A 351 -50.73 -33.84 7.18
C ALA A 351 -50.11 -32.79 6.24
N ILE A 352 -48.78 -32.72 6.21
CA ILE A 352 -48.04 -31.75 5.39
C ILE A 352 -47.67 -32.40 4.05
N ASP A 353 -47.88 -31.67 2.95
CA ASP A 353 -47.51 -32.12 1.61
C ASP A 353 -46.00 -32.39 1.47
N ASP A 354 -45.64 -33.40 0.67
CA ASP A 354 -44.25 -33.86 0.51
C ASP A 354 -43.30 -32.76 0.01
N ASP A 355 -43.81 -31.87 -0.84
CA ASP A 355 -43.04 -30.76 -1.39
C ASP A 355 -42.66 -29.73 -0.30
N ARG A 356 -43.28 -29.75 0.88
CA ARG A 356 -42.98 -28.83 1.99
C ARG A 356 -41.96 -29.38 2.99
N PHE A 357 -41.51 -30.62 2.86
CA PHE A 357 -40.43 -31.13 3.70
C PHE A 357 -39.10 -30.46 3.37
N LEU A 358 -38.24 -30.29 4.38
CA LEU A 358 -36.89 -29.80 4.16
C LEU A 358 -36.08 -30.73 3.23
N LEU A 359 -36.41 -32.01 3.18
CA LEU A 359 -35.78 -32.97 2.27
C LEU A 359 -36.05 -32.65 0.78
N SER A 360 -37.14 -31.93 0.47
CA SER A 360 -37.44 -31.46 -0.89
C SER A 360 -36.68 -30.17 -1.25
N LEU A 361 -35.98 -29.55 -0.29
CA LEU A 361 -35.23 -28.31 -0.48
C LEU A 361 -34.36 -28.29 -1.75
N PRO A 362 -33.60 -29.34 -2.09
CA PRO A 362 -32.79 -29.35 -3.30
C PRO A 362 -33.57 -29.14 -4.60
N GLN A 363 -34.83 -29.58 -4.66
CA GLN A 363 -35.71 -29.39 -5.82
C GLN A 363 -36.25 -27.95 -5.90
N LYS A 364 -36.37 -27.28 -4.74
CA LYS A 364 -36.77 -25.87 -4.63
C LYS A 364 -35.63 -24.89 -4.90
N LEU A 365 -34.38 -25.35 -4.77
CA LEU A 365 -33.20 -24.52 -5.01
C LEU A 365 -32.96 -24.36 -6.51
N ASP A 366 -33.28 -23.19 -7.06
CA ASP A 366 -32.84 -22.82 -8.40
C ASP A 366 -31.30 -22.65 -8.39
N ARG A 367 -30.61 -23.69 -8.84
CA ARG A 367 -29.14 -23.77 -8.88
C ARG A 367 -28.54 -22.61 -9.67
N GLY A 368 -29.20 -22.19 -10.76
CA GLY A 368 -28.76 -21.05 -11.58
C GLY A 368 -28.85 -19.72 -10.83
N VAL A 369 -29.93 -19.52 -10.07
CA VAL A 369 -30.11 -18.31 -9.23
C VAL A 369 -29.10 -18.30 -8.09
N LEU A 370 -28.94 -19.39 -7.35
CA LEU A 370 -27.97 -19.50 -6.26
C LEU A 370 -26.55 -19.22 -6.74
N PHE A 371 -26.18 -19.84 -7.86
CA PHE A 371 -24.87 -19.63 -8.46
C PHE A 371 -24.67 -18.18 -8.89
N SER A 372 -25.67 -17.57 -9.56
CA SER A 372 -25.56 -16.17 -9.98
C SER A 372 -25.36 -15.21 -8.81
N GLN A 373 -25.97 -15.48 -7.65
CA GLN A 373 -25.82 -14.70 -6.42
C GLN A 373 -24.44 -14.88 -5.80
N LEU A 374 -23.95 -16.12 -5.66
CA LEU A 374 -22.60 -16.40 -5.19
C LEU A 374 -21.53 -15.79 -6.09
N HIS A 375 -21.66 -15.97 -7.41
CA HIS A 375 -20.74 -15.42 -8.40
C HIS A 375 -20.72 -13.89 -8.33
N ARG A 376 -21.88 -13.25 -8.15
CA ARG A 376 -21.97 -11.80 -7.94
C ARG A 376 -21.25 -11.36 -6.66
N ALA A 377 -21.42 -12.09 -5.55
CA ALA A 377 -20.74 -11.77 -4.30
C ALA A 377 -19.21 -11.90 -4.41
N LEU A 378 -18.71 -12.99 -5.02
CA LEU A 378 -17.29 -13.19 -5.27
C LEU A 378 -16.71 -12.12 -6.19
N ARG A 379 -17.44 -11.72 -7.23
CA ARG A 379 -17.06 -10.61 -8.10
C ARG A 379 -16.97 -9.29 -7.35
N ILE A 380 -17.96 -8.94 -6.54
CA ILE A 380 -17.95 -7.69 -5.75
C ILE A 380 -16.74 -7.68 -4.81
N ASN A 381 -16.42 -8.83 -4.20
CA ASN A 381 -15.25 -8.96 -3.35
C ASN A 381 -13.94 -8.74 -4.12
N LEU A 382 -13.76 -9.41 -5.28
CA LEU A 382 -12.60 -9.21 -6.13
C LEU A 382 -12.47 -7.74 -6.61
N GLU A 383 -13.59 -7.13 -7.01
CA GLU A 383 -13.64 -5.72 -7.40
C GLU A 383 -13.14 -4.83 -6.27
N LYS A 384 -13.66 -5.03 -5.05
CA LYS A 384 -13.27 -4.26 -3.86
C LYS A 384 -11.77 -4.40 -3.57
N ILE A 385 -11.25 -5.63 -3.52
CA ILE A 385 -9.83 -5.87 -3.22
C ILE A 385 -8.94 -5.21 -4.27
N VAL A 386 -9.27 -5.38 -5.56
CA VAL A 386 -8.42 -4.85 -6.64
C VAL A 386 -8.47 -3.32 -6.72
N TRP A 387 -9.68 -2.73 -6.67
CA TRP A 387 -9.87 -1.29 -6.85
C TRP A 387 -9.66 -0.46 -5.59
N ASP A 388 -10.23 -0.87 -4.48
CA ASP A 388 -10.34 -0.05 -3.28
C ASP A 388 -9.17 -0.29 -2.33
N GLU A 389 -8.63 -1.51 -2.30
CA GLU A 389 -7.53 -1.85 -1.40
C GLU A 389 -6.19 -1.76 -2.15
N GLY A 390 -5.99 -2.53 -3.22
CA GLY A 390 -4.68 -2.59 -3.86
C GLY A 390 -4.35 -1.41 -4.78
N LEU A 391 -5.26 -0.96 -5.66
CA LEU A 391 -4.97 0.20 -6.52
C LEU A 391 -4.85 1.50 -5.72
N GLU A 392 -5.64 1.65 -4.65
CA GLU A 392 -5.55 2.83 -3.79
C GLU A 392 -4.23 2.84 -3.01
N SER A 393 -3.82 1.69 -2.46
CA SER A 393 -2.49 1.55 -1.85
C SER A 393 -1.36 1.96 -2.81
N ILE A 394 -1.44 1.52 -4.08
CA ILE A 394 -0.47 1.89 -5.12
C ILE A 394 -0.47 3.41 -5.38
N ARG A 395 -1.65 4.05 -5.43
CA ARG A 395 -1.77 5.50 -5.62
C ARG A 395 -1.16 6.27 -4.45
N GLU A 396 -1.53 5.91 -3.23
CA GLU A 396 -1.00 6.53 -2.02
C GLU A 396 0.53 6.40 -1.98
N ASN A 397 1.09 5.25 -2.34
CA ASN A 397 2.54 5.07 -2.43
C ASN A 397 3.18 5.94 -3.52
N ALA A 398 2.57 6.05 -4.69
CA ALA A 398 3.04 6.91 -5.77
C ALA A 398 3.01 8.40 -5.36
N GLU A 399 1.91 8.87 -4.77
CA GLU A 399 1.77 10.23 -4.25
C GLU A 399 2.76 10.52 -3.13
N ALA A 400 2.96 9.59 -2.20
CA ALA A 400 3.96 9.69 -1.15
C ALA A 400 5.38 9.81 -1.73
N SER A 401 5.70 9.08 -2.80
CA SER A 401 7.01 9.17 -3.46
C SER A 401 7.26 10.57 -4.07
N PHE A 402 6.23 11.17 -4.67
CA PHE A 402 6.29 12.54 -5.20
C PHE A 402 6.42 13.57 -4.07
N ALA A 403 5.59 13.45 -3.03
CA ALA A 403 5.62 14.37 -1.89
C ALA A 403 6.98 14.35 -1.18
N LYS A 404 7.54 13.16 -0.94
CA LYS A 404 8.87 12.99 -0.35
C LYS A 404 9.96 13.59 -1.24
N THR A 405 9.87 13.39 -2.55
CA THR A 405 10.79 14.00 -3.53
C THR A 405 10.74 15.52 -3.51
N GLN A 406 9.55 16.11 -3.50
CA GLN A 406 9.37 17.55 -3.43
C GLN A 406 9.89 18.13 -2.11
N GLN A 407 9.69 17.41 -1.00
CA GLN A 407 10.21 17.78 0.31
C GLN A 407 11.75 17.78 0.31
N CYS A 408 12.40 16.74 -0.25
CA CYS A 408 13.86 16.71 -0.41
C CYS A 408 14.37 17.89 -1.23
N GLN A 409 13.77 18.14 -2.39
CA GLN A 409 14.14 19.26 -3.26
C GLN A 409 14.03 20.60 -2.54
N ARG A 410 12.99 20.79 -1.72
CA ARG A 410 12.78 22.00 -0.94
C ARG A 410 13.82 22.17 0.16
N VAL A 411 14.14 21.11 0.91
CA VAL A 411 15.21 21.14 1.93
C VAL A 411 16.55 21.49 1.30
N LEU A 412 16.89 20.87 0.16
CA LEU A 412 18.13 21.17 -0.55
C LEU A 412 18.17 22.60 -1.09
N LEU A 413 17.04 23.11 -1.59
CA LEU A 413 16.91 24.49 -2.03
C LEU A 413 17.09 25.47 -0.87
N ASP A 414 16.38 25.25 0.24
CA ASP A 414 16.41 26.12 1.42
C ASP A 414 17.82 26.13 2.04
N ALA A 415 18.50 24.98 2.07
CA ALA A 415 19.89 24.89 2.48
C ALA A 415 20.85 25.60 1.51
N SER A 416 20.65 25.42 0.20
CA SER A 416 21.43 26.14 -0.82
C SER A 416 21.24 27.65 -0.72
N LEU A 417 20.03 28.12 -0.42
CA LEU A 417 19.74 29.55 -0.28
C LEU A 417 20.50 30.20 0.87
N GLU A 418 20.94 29.46 1.89
CA GLU A 418 21.78 30.03 2.94
C GLU A 418 23.12 30.55 2.39
N PHE A 419 23.66 29.89 1.37
CA PHE A 419 24.92 30.27 0.73
C PHE A 419 24.70 31.25 -0.44
N PHE A 420 23.60 31.07 -1.18
CA PHE A 420 23.26 31.83 -2.37
C PHE A 420 22.38 33.06 -2.10
N ALA A 421 22.08 33.44 -0.86
CA ALA A 421 21.25 34.60 -0.53
C ALA A 421 21.93 35.60 0.42
N ASN A 422 21.60 36.88 0.25
CA ASN A 422 21.91 37.93 1.20
C ASN A 422 20.67 38.20 2.07
N ARG A 423 20.77 38.02 3.40
CA ARG A 423 19.65 38.19 4.33
C ARG A 423 19.79 39.46 5.16
N LYS A 424 18.69 40.17 5.42
CA LYS A 424 18.64 41.27 6.42
C LYS A 424 18.60 40.69 7.83
N MET A 425 18.97 41.51 8.83
CA MET A 425 18.68 41.27 10.24
C MET A 425 17.15 41.07 10.40
N GLY A 426 16.70 39.82 10.47
CA GLY A 426 15.29 39.42 10.35
C GLY A 426 15.03 38.19 9.46
N GLY A 427 16.02 37.72 8.71
CA GLY A 427 15.98 36.42 8.01
C GLY A 427 15.37 36.44 6.60
N GLU A 428 14.83 37.57 6.14
CA GLU A 428 14.33 37.73 4.77
C GLU A 428 15.49 37.82 3.76
N VAL A 429 15.39 37.01 2.70
CA VAL A 429 16.29 37.06 1.55
C VAL A 429 16.05 38.35 0.79
N VAL A 430 17.04 39.24 0.73
CA VAL A 430 16.99 40.53 0.04
C VAL A 430 17.42 40.39 -1.41
N GLU A 431 18.46 39.61 -1.67
CA GLU A 431 19.07 39.52 -2.99
C GLU A 431 19.81 38.18 -3.12
N LEU A 432 19.80 37.56 -4.30
CA LEU A 432 20.60 36.34 -4.53
C LEU A 432 22.06 36.72 -4.77
N ARG A 433 22.98 35.98 -4.17
CA ARG A 433 24.43 36.10 -4.31
C ARG A 433 24.90 35.25 -5.48
N MET A 434 25.79 35.83 -6.28
CA MET A 434 26.46 35.12 -7.37
C MET A 434 27.73 34.47 -6.82
N HIS A 435 27.97 33.21 -7.16
CA HIS A 435 29.20 32.51 -6.84
C HIS A 435 30.29 32.81 -7.86
N GLN A 436 31.53 32.91 -7.37
CA GLN A 436 32.66 33.29 -8.20
C GLN A 436 33.14 32.10 -9.04
N SER A 437 33.01 32.22 -10.37
CA SER A 437 33.74 31.36 -11.30
C SER A 437 34.86 32.17 -11.96
N GLU A 438 36.00 31.52 -12.24
CA GLU A 438 37.13 32.14 -12.96
C GLU A 438 36.67 32.77 -14.28
N ARG A 439 35.64 32.17 -14.90
CA ARG A 439 35.02 32.64 -16.13
C ARG A 439 34.24 33.95 -15.94
N ILE A 440 33.45 34.09 -14.88
CA ILE A 440 32.71 35.32 -14.58
C ILE A 440 33.69 36.47 -14.29
N LEU A 441 34.75 36.20 -13.52
CA LEU A 441 35.83 37.17 -13.25
C LEU A 441 36.53 37.61 -14.54
N ARG A 442 36.82 36.66 -15.44
CA ARG A 442 37.40 36.93 -16.74
C ARG A 442 36.47 37.76 -17.63
N GLN A 443 35.18 37.42 -17.69
CA GLN A 443 34.17 38.18 -18.44
C GLN A 443 34.02 39.61 -17.92
N LEU A 444 33.96 39.78 -16.59
CA LEU A 444 33.97 41.11 -15.97
C LEU A 444 35.23 41.87 -16.38
N SER A 445 36.42 41.30 -16.19
CA SER A 445 37.68 41.95 -16.57
C SER A 445 37.74 42.31 -18.07
N GLU A 446 37.26 41.45 -18.96
CA GLU A 446 37.24 41.67 -20.41
C GLU A 446 36.24 42.78 -20.78
N SER A 447 35.02 42.76 -20.24
CA SER A 447 34.01 43.80 -20.47
C SER A 447 34.44 45.16 -19.91
N PHE A 448 35.07 45.20 -18.73
CA PHE A 448 35.65 46.41 -18.16
C PHE A 448 36.76 47.00 -19.03
N ALA A 449 37.63 46.15 -19.57
CA ALA A 449 38.69 46.56 -20.48
C ALA A 449 38.15 47.07 -21.83
N ALA A 450 37.13 46.40 -22.38
CA ALA A 450 36.54 46.73 -23.68
C ALA A 450 35.79 48.07 -23.66
N THR A 451 35.07 48.35 -22.57
CA THR A 451 34.21 49.52 -22.38
C THR A 451 34.92 50.75 -21.81
N ALA A 452 36.20 50.62 -21.41
CA ALA A 452 36.98 51.70 -20.84
C ALA A 452 37.13 52.89 -21.81
N PRO A 453 36.92 54.14 -21.35
CA PRO A 453 37.22 55.35 -22.12
C PRO A 453 38.68 55.45 -22.57
N TRP A 454 38.96 56.22 -23.62
CA TRP A 454 40.31 56.33 -24.23
C TRP A 454 41.43 56.66 -23.23
N TYR A 455 41.15 57.44 -22.19
CA TYR A 455 42.11 57.81 -21.13
C TYR A 455 42.35 56.69 -20.11
N ALA A 456 41.38 55.79 -19.90
CA ALA A 456 41.51 54.63 -19.01
C ALA A 456 42.14 53.42 -19.72
N ARG A 457 42.00 53.35 -21.05
CA ARG A 457 42.64 52.32 -21.91
C ARG A 457 44.17 52.26 -21.77
N TRP A 458 44.81 53.37 -21.41
CA TRP A 458 46.26 53.41 -21.16
C TRP A 458 46.67 52.63 -19.89
N GLY A 459 45.91 52.73 -18.80
CA GLY A 459 46.14 51.96 -17.57
C GLY A 459 45.85 50.46 -17.73
N VAL A 460 44.83 50.12 -18.52
CA VAL A 460 44.48 48.72 -18.84
C VAL A 460 45.52 48.08 -19.77
N ARG A 461 46.06 48.83 -20.75
CA ARG A 461 47.18 48.37 -21.60
C ARG A 461 48.46 48.13 -20.82
N LEU A 462 48.76 48.96 -19.81
CA LEU A 462 49.88 48.73 -18.89
C LEU A 462 49.77 47.36 -18.18
N ASN A 463 48.57 46.97 -17.76
CA ASN A 463 48.32 45.67 -17.11
C ASN A 463 48.42 44.48 -18.09
N ALA A 464 47.98 44.66 -19.35
CA ALA A 464 48.15 43.64 -20.40
C ALA A 464 49.61 43.46 -20.83
N THR A 465 50.42 44.53 -20.80
CA THR A 465 51.86 44.48 -21.13
C THR A 465 52.68 43.83 -20.01
N ILE A 466 52.24 43.97 -18.75
CA ILE A 466 52.79 43.23 -17.60
C ILE A 466 52.49 41.73 -17.76
N ARG A 467 51.30 41.34 -18.22
CA ARG A 467 50.92 39.93 -18.42
C ARG A 467 51.70 39.23 -19.54
N SER A 468 52.11 39.93 -20.61
CA SER A 468 52.95 39.33 -21.67
C SER A 468 54.42 39.14 -21.29
N PHE A 469 54.89 39.78 -20.20
CA PHE A 469 56.27 39.65 -19.71
C PHE A 469 56.44 38.58 -18.61
N VAL A 470 55.35 38.00 -18.11
CA VAL A 470 55.36 36.98 -17.03
C VAL A 470 55.66 35.56 -17.56
N GLY A 471 55.78 35.39 -18.88
CA GLY A 471 56.11 34.10 -19.52
C GLY A 471 57.60 33.78 -19.66
N GLY A 472 58.52 34.65 -19.23
CA GLY A 472 59.95 34.37 -19.34
C GLY A 472 60.86 35.41 -18.69
N ALA A 473 61.85 34.92 -17.93
CA ALA A 473 62.91 35.64 -17.20
C ALA A 473 62.53 36.24 -15.82
N GLY A 474 62.91 35.50 -14.77
CA GLY A 474 62.53 35.75 -13.37
C GLY A 474 63.38 36.73 -12.55
N ASP A 475 64.29 37.51 -13.11
CA ASP A 475 65.23 38.30 -12.28
C ASP A 475 65.17 39.82 -12.40
N LEU A 476 64.28 40.39 -13.23
CA LEU A 476 64.17 41.86 -13.39
C LEU A 476 62.89 42.47 -12.79
N LEU A 477 62.10 41.68 -12.06
CA LEU A 477 60.80 42.07 -11.46
C LEU A 477 60.85 42.31 -9.93
N ARG A 478 62.06 42.44 -9.35
CA ARG A 478 62.22 42.80 -7.92
C ARG A 478 62.37 44.30 -7.66
N SER A 479 62.60 45.13 -8.68
CA SER A 479 62.92 46.55 -8.44
C SER A 479 61.80 47.55 -8.76
N LEU A 480 60.70 47.15 -9.39
CA LEU A 480 59.64 48.09 -9.82
C LEU A 480 58.19 47.63 -9.59
N THR A 481 57.98 46.56 -8.82
CA THR A 481 56.63 46.09 -8.44
C THR A 481 56.45 46.21 -6.94
N PRO A 482 55.42 46.91 -6.43
CA PRO A 482 55.09 46.94 -5.01
C PRO A 482 54.46 45.60 -4.58
N SER A 483 55.26 44.55 -4.53
CA SER A 483 54.86 43.17 -4.19
C SER A 483 54.41 43.03 -2.74
N ALA A 484 54.97 43.83 -1.83
CA ALA A 484 54.59 43.79 -0.42
C ALA A 484 53.20 44.41 -0.13
N LEU A 485 52.78 45.41 -0.91
CA LEU A 485 51.45 46.02 -0.76
C LEU A 485 50.36 45.18 -1.43
N SER A 486 50.66 44.54 -2.57
CA SER A 486 49.74 43.65 -3.26
C SER A 486 49.54 42.32 -2.53
N GLN A 487 50.60 41.73 -1.96
CA GLN A 487 50.48 40.54 -1.11
C GLN A 487 49.74 40.85 0.20
N ARG A 488 50.05 41.98 0.87
CA ARG A 488 49.31 42.40 2.07
C ARG A 488 47.85 42.72 1.79
N ALA A 489 47.53 43.35 0.65
CA ALA A 489 46.14 43.57 0.24
C ALA A 489 45.44 42.26 -0.07
N ALA A 490 46.11 41.31 -0.75
CA ALA A 490 45.58 39.97 -1.01
C ALA A 490 45.30 39.18 0.29
N ASP A 491 46.22 39.24 1.25
CA ASP A 491 46.09 38.57 2.55
C ASP A 491 45.02 39.24 3.44
N ASP A 492 44.89 40.57 3.41
CA ASP A 492 43.82 41.31 4.10
C ASP A 492 42.44 41.00 3.48
N ILE A 493 42.36 40.93 2.14
CA ILE A 493 41.17 40.49 1.42
C ILE A 493 40.82 39.05 1.81
N LYS A 494 41.78 38.11 1.79
CA LYS A 494 41.60 36.71 2.19
C LYS A 494 41.16 36.58 3.65
N GLY A 495 41.70 37.43 4.53
CA GLY A 495 41.34 37.51 5.95
C GLY A 495 39.89 37.95 6.17
N ARG A 496 39.42 38.96 5.43
CA ARG A 496 38.03 39.48 5.52
C ARG A 496 36.97 38.53 4.97
N PHE A 497 37.34 37.72 3.99
CA PHE A 497 36.49 36.62 3.52
C PHE A 497 36.43 35.46 4.53
N ARG A 498 37.54 35.17 5.23
CA ARG A 498 37.58 34.15 6.31
C ARG A 498 36.85 34.57 7.59
N SER A 499 36.83 35.86 7.91
CA SER A 499 36.11 36.38 9.09
C SER A 499 34.60 36.49 8.89
N GLY A 500 34.08 36.19 7.68
CA GLY A 500 32.67 36.36 7.34
C GLY A 500 32.23 37.83 7.21
N GLU A 501 33.19 38.76 7.15
CA GLU A 501 32.93 40.20 7.05
C GLU A 501 32.44 40.61 5.64
N TYR A 502 32.83 39.83 4.62
CA TYR A 502 32.29 39.88 3.26
C TYR A 502 32.18 38.45 2.69
N GLY A 503 31.04 38.11 2.08
CA GLY A 503 30.82 36.83 1.40
C GLY A 503 30.57 35.60 2.30
N GLY A 504 30.11 34.49 1.69
CA GLY A 504 29.89 33.20 2.35
C GLY A 504 30.67 32.09 1.63
N LEU A 505 31.23 31.15 2.36
CA LEU A 505 32.04 30.07 1.79
C LEU A 505 31.21 28.77 1.80
N ILE A 506 31.01 28.13 0.65
CA ILE A 506 30.39 26.80 0.62
C ILE A 506 31.47 25.81 1.06
N ASP A 507 31.32 25.33 2.28
CA ASP A 507 32.06 24.22 2.87
C ASP A 507 31.13 22.99 2.92
N PRO A 508 31.53 21.81 2.43
CA PRO A 508 30.71 20.60 2.50
C PRO A 508 30.16 20.29 3.89
N ALA A 509 30.96 20.47 4.95
CA ALA A 509 30.50 20.26 6.33
C ALA A 509 29.49 21.33 6.77
N GLY A 510 29.70 22.59 6.39
CA GLY A 510 28.73 23.67 6.58
C GLY A 510 27.40 23.43 5.86
N LEU A 511 27.44 22.91 4.63
CA LEU A 511 26.25 22.58 3.85
C LEU A 511 25.49 21.40 4.45
N LEU A 512 26.19 20.37 4.91
CA LEU A 512 25.61 19.24 5.63
C LEU A 512 24.90 19.71 6.92
N ALA A 513 25.55 20.57 7.71
CA ALA A 513 24.95 21.14 8.92
C ALA A 513 23.67 21.94 8.61
N GLU A 514 23.66 22.67 7.50
CA GLU A 514 22.49 23.43 7.05
C GLU A 514 21.37 22.51 6.53
N ILE A 515 21.70 21.47 5.77
CA ILE A 515 20.75 20.42 5.37
C ILE A 515 20.14 19.78 6.62
N GLY A 516 20.94 19.47 7.64
CA GLY A 516 20.48 18.97 8.94
C GLY A 516 19.53 19.94 9.64
N ARG A 517 19.86 21.24 9.68
CA ARG A 517 19.03 22.30 10.28
C ARG A 517 17.66 22.41 9.60
N GLN A 518 17.59 22.22 8.28
CA GLN A 518 16.35 22.23 7.52
C GLN A 518 15.59 20.89 7.56
N GLY A 519 16.04 19.93 8.38
CA GLY A 519 15.38 18.63 8.57
C GLY A 519 15.82 17.54 7.59
N GLY A 520 16.92 17.73 6.87
CA GLY A 520 17.43 16.79 5.87
C GLY A 520 17.73 15.39 6.42
N THR A 521 18.11 15.27 7.70
CA THR A 521 18.29 13.97 8.36
C THR A 521 17.01 13.13 8.42
N VAL A 522 15.83 13.75 8.36
CA VAL A 522 14.53 13.04 8.33
C VAL A 522 14.12 12.75 6.89
N VAL A 523 14.30 13.73 6.01
CA VAL A 523 13.76 13.67 4.65
C VAL A 523 14.63 12.80 3.73
N LEU A 524 15.95 12.78 3.93
CA LEU A 524 16.93 11.94 3.20
C LEU A 524 17.06 10.53 3.78
N SER A 525 15.96 9.97 4.29
CA SER A 525 15.92 8.65 4.93
C SER A 525 16.33 7.49 4.01
N HIS A 526 16.28 7.65 2.68
CA HIS A 526 16.68 6.61 1.73
C HIS A 526 18.15 6.21 1.83
N TYR A 527 19.01 7.07 2.39
CA TYR A 527 20.41 6.72 2.72
C TYR A 527 20.52 5.79 3.94
N ARG A 528 19.56 5.85 4.87
CA ARG A 528 19.49 4.94 6.03
C ARG A 528 18.86 3.60 5.65
N ASP A 529 17.72 3.65 4.95
CA ASP A 529 16.92 2.47 4.61
C ASP A 529 17.75 1.39 3.86
N GLN A 530 18.65 1.82 2.96
CA GLN A 530 19.49 0.91 2.18
C GLN A 530 20.66 0.28 2.99
N ARG A 531 21.11 0.94 4.07
CA ARG A 531 22.13 0.39 4.97
C ARG A 531 21.56 -0.74 5.82
N ASP A 532 20.31 -0.60 6.25
CA ASP A 532 19.62 -1.65 7.00
C ASP A 532 19.38 -2.89 6.14
N GLU A 533 19.02 -2.72 4.86
CA GLU A 533 18.91 -3.83 3.90
C GLU A 533 20.25 -4.56 3.66
N SER A 534 21.34 -3.81 3.41
CA SER A 534 22.66 -4.41 3.16
C SER A 534 23.30 -5.08 4.39
N ASN A 535 23.04 -4.56 5.59
CA ASN A 535 23.42 -5.20 6.85
C ASN A 535 22.63 -6.49 7.13
N PHE A 536 21.38 -6.55 6.69
CA PHE A 536 20.54 -7.74 6.83
C PHE A 536 21.02 -8.88 5.91
N GLU A 537 21.37 -8.56 4.66
CA GLU A 537 21.93 -9.53 3.71
C GLU A 537 23.31 -10.06 4.14
N SER A 538 24.16 -9.20 4.73
CA SER A 538 25.49 -9.62 5.22
C SER A 538 25.45 -10.50 6.48
N ARG A 539 24.37 -10.41 7.28
CA ARG A 539 24.16 -11.28 8.46
C ARG A 539 23.51 -12.62 8.13
N GLY A 540 23.00 -12.81 6.92
CA GLY A 540 22.43 -14.08 6.44
C GLY A 540 23.46 -15.15 6.06
N GLY A 541 24.76 -14.82 6.05
CA GLY A 541 25.83 -15.71 5.59
C GLY A 541 26.47 -16.62 6.66
N ASP A 542 26.49 -16.22 7.94
CA ASP A 542 27.35 -16.87 8.96
C ASP A 542 26.66 -17.08 10.32
N ALA A 543 25.35 -17.35 10.35
CA ALA A 543 24.60 -17.57 11.60
C ALA A 543 24.20 -19.04 11.83
N GLU A 544 25.15 -19.97 11.71
CA GLU A 544 25.11 -21.22 12.48
C GLU A 544 26.23 -21.22 13.52
N ARG A 545 25.84 -21.25 14.79
CA ARG A 545 26.63 -21.40 16.03
C ARG A 545 27.12 -20.12 16.72
N SER A 546 26.24 -19.53 17.51
CA SER A 546 26.61 -19.11 18.86
C SER A 546 25.37 -18.97 19.76
N SER A 547 25.39 -19.71 20.87
CA SER A 547 24.35 -19.79 21.89
C SER A 547 24.09 -18.44 22.61
N PRO A 548 22.89 -18.22 23.17
CA PRO A 548 22.54 -16.96 23.79
C PRO A 548 23.14 -16.85 25.20
N SER A 549 23.77 -15.71 25.50
CA SER A 549 24.08 -15.28 26.87
C SER A 549 23.16 -14.13 27.29
N PRO A 550 22.88 -13.98 28.60
CA PRO A 550 21.67 -13.33 29.09
C PRO A 550 21.86 -11.84 29.40
N MET A 551 20.77 -11.11 29.16
CA MET A 551 20.33 -9.85 29.76
C MET A 551 21.40 -8.91 30.35
N ALA A 552 21.71 -7.85 29.59
CA ALA A 552 22.22 -6.60 30.14
C ALA A 552 21.08 -5.55 30.17
N SER A 553 21.00 -4.85 31.30
CA SER A 553 20.00 -3.83 31.69
C SER A 553 19.95 -2.60 30.78
N PRO A 554 18.85 -1.81 30.81
CA PRO A 554 18.63 -0.72 29.88
C PRO A 554 19.44 0.53 30.26
N ALA A 555 20.44 0.87 29.45
CA ALA A 555 21.05 2.20 29.47
C ALA A 555 20.20 3.14 28.62
N THR A 556 19.40 3.97 29.29
CA THR A 556 18.76 5.15 28.70
C THR A 556 19.75 6.31 28.68
N VAL A 557 19.73 7.08 27.59
CA VAL A 557 20.48 8.33 27.30
C VAL A 557 21.81 8.13 26.55
N ASP A 558 21.74 7.86 25.23
CA ASP A 558 22.69 8.39 24.21
C ASP A 558 22.31 8.10 22.73
N SER A 559 21.23 7.36 22.46
CA SER A 559 20.93 6.85 21.11
C SER A 559 20.67 7.93 20.06
N THR A 560 20.19 9.11 20.44
CA THR A 560 19.93 10.22 19.49
C THR A 560 21.21 10.89 18.98
N ASP A 561 22.27 10.97 19.77
CA ASP A 561 23.54 11.61 19.36
C ASP A 561 24.41 10.67 18.53
N GLU A 562 24.34 9.35 18.78
CA GLU A 562 25.00 8.35 17.92
C GLU A 562 24.37 8.26 16.53
N HIS A 563 23.03 8.28 16.43
CA HIS A 563 22.35 8.20 15.13
C HIS A 563 22.62 9.42 14.24
N VAL A 564 22.63 10.64 14.80
CA VAL A 564 22.91 11.87 14.04
C VAL A 564 24.34 11.88 13.49
N ARG A 565 25.32 11.43 14.29
CA ARG A 565 26.72 11.32 13.85
C ARG A 565 26.94 10.31 12.74
N ASP A 566 26.15 9.24 12.72
CA ASP A 566 26.24 8.17 11.71
C ASP A 566 25.64 8.61 10.36
N ASP A 567 24.61 9.47 10.37
CA ASP A 567 24.02 10.03 9.15
C ASP A 567 24.91 11.05 8.45
N ASP A 568 25.58 11.89 9.24
CA ASP A 568 26.51 12.88 8.72
C ASP A 568 27.65 12.21 7.95
N ALA A 569 28.12 11.05 8.42
CA ALA A 569 29.14 10.27 7.75
C ALA A 569 28.67 9.67 6.40
N LEU A 570 27.38 9.38 6.25
CA LEU A 570 26.80 8.85 5.01
C LEU A 570 26.56 9.95 3.97
N LEU A 571 26.16 11.15 4.41
CA LEU A 571 25.78 12.26 3.55
C LEU A 571 26.96 13.16 3.16
N LEU A 572 28.04 13.19 3.94
CA LEU A 572 29.20 14.05 3.65
C LEU A 572 29.87 13.70 2.30
N PRO A 573 30.18 12.43 1.96
CA PRO A 573 30.82 12.10 0.69
C PRO A 573 30.04 12.52 -0.58
N PRO A 574 28.71 12.29 -0.70
CA PRO A 574 27.97 12.79 -1.86
C PRO A 574 27.87 14.32 -1.90
N ILE A 575 27.86 15.00 -0.75
CA ILE A 575 27.89 16.47 -0.70
C ILE A 575 29.23 17.02 -1.20
N GLU A 576 30.36 16.43 -0.79
CA GLU A 576 31.70 16.81 -1.27
C GLU A 576 31.83 16.66 -2.79
N ARG A 577 31.31 15.55 -3.33
CA ARG A 577 31.24 15.34 -4.78
C ARG A 577 30.36 16.37 -5.47
N ALA A 578 29.22 16.74 -4.88
CA ALA A 578 28.32 17.74 -5.44
C ALA A 578 28.99 19.12 -5.53
N VAL A 579 29.68 19.54 -4.47
CA VAL A 579 30.43 20.81 -4.44
C VAL A 579 31.54 20.80 -5.50
N THR A 580 32.35 19.74 -5.52
CA THR A 580 33.46 19.59 -6.48
C THR A 580 32.98 19.58 -7.93
N ARG A 581 31.87 18.88 -8.21
CA ARG A 581 31.28 18.80 -9.55
C ARG A 581 30.69 20.13 -9.98
N PHE A 582 30.02 20.84 -9.09
CA PHE A 582 29.50 22.17 -9.41
C PHE A 582 30.63 23.15 -9.78
N GLU A 583 31.78 23.10 -9.11
CA GLU A 583 32.95 23.91 -9.50
C GLU A 583 33.46 23.59 -10.91
N GLN A 584 33.44 22.31 -11.31
CA GLN A 584 33.92 21.86 -12.61
C GLN A 584 32.93 22.17 -13.74
N ASP A 585 31.62 22.05 -13.46
CA ASP A 585 30.55 22.09 -14.45
C ASP A 585 29.79 23.44 -14.49
N ASP A 586 30.09 24.43 -13.64
CA ASP A 586 29.42 25.74 -13.68
C ASP A 586 29.81 26.53 -14.94
N PHE A 587 28.96 26.44 -15.97
CA PHE A 587 29.09 27.19 -17.22
C PHE A 587 28.35 28.53 -17.20
N THR A 588 27.96 29.07 -16.04
CA THR A 588 27.20 30.32 -15.99
C THR A 588 28.00 31.48 -16.58
N THR A 589 27.39 32.21 -17.51
CA THR A 589 27.97 33.38 -18.18
C THR A 589 27.06 34.58 -18.00
N LEU A 590 27.66 35.76 -17.79
CA LEU A 590 26.93 37.02 -17.77
C LEU A 590 26.48 37.38 -19.20
N ASP A 591 25.32 38.03 -19.35
CA ASP A 591 24.89 38.56 -20.65
C ASP A 591 25.86 39.68 -21.06
N PRO A 592 26.69 39.49 -22.10
CA PRO A 592 27.76 40.42 -22.44
C PRO A 592 27.22 41.79 -22.86
N ARG A 593 26.04 41.86 -23.49
CA ARG A 593 25.47 43.13 -23.95
C ARG A 593 24.99 43.98 -22.79
N ARG A 594 24.27 43.35 -21.85
CA ARG A 594 23.78 44.04 -20.64
C ARG A 594 24.92 44.40 -19.70
N LEU A 595 25.92 43.52 -19.58
CA LEU A 595 27.12 43.77 -18.79
C LEU A 595 27.91 44.96 -19.34
N ASP A 596 28.16 45.00 -20.65
CA ASP A 596 28.86 46.11 -21.29
C ASP A 596 28.11 47.45 -21.11
N GLU A 597 26.79 47.44 -21.22
CA GLU A 597 25.98 48.64 -21.05
C GLU A 597 26.00 49.14 -19.60
N ALA A 598 25.87 48.23 -18.63
CA ALA A 598 25.99 48.56 -17.21
C ALA A 598 27.36 49.16 -16.87
N ILE A 599 28.43 48.60 -17.42
CA ILE A 599 29.80 49.10 -17.18
C ILE A 599 30.02 50.46 -17.89
N ARG A 600 29.51 50.65 -19.11
CA ARG A 600 29.56 51.97 -19.79
C ARG A 600 28.86 53.04 -18.98
N GLN A 601 27.66 52.75 -18.48
CA GLN A 601 26.92 53.67 -17.64
C GLN A 601 27.72 54.01 -16.37
N MET A 602 28.33 53.02 -15.73
CA MET A 602 29.20 53.26 -14.59
C MET A 602 30.38 54.18 -14.93
N TRP A 603 31.03 54.00 -16.09
CA TRP A 603 32.13 54.89 -16.53
C TRP A 603 31.70 56.35 -16.70
N THR A 604 30.44 56.60 -17.09
CA THR A 604 29.90 57.97 -17.27
C THR A 604 29.67 58.70 -15.96
N GLU A 605 29.39 57.98 -14.87
CA GLU A 605 29.09 58.57 -13.56
C GLU A 605 30.34 58.95 -12.76
N ILE A 606 31.52 58.45 -13.15
CA ILE A 606 32.76 58.75 -12.43
C ILE A 606 33.22 60.19 -12.77
N PRO A 607 33.27 61.13 -11.81
CA PRO A 607 33.43 62.56 -12.08
C PRO A 607 34.76 62.90 -12.77
N VAL A 608 34.69 63.50 -13.96
CA VAL A 608 35.85 63.83 -14.81
C VAL A 608 36.71 64.96 -14.23
N HIS A 609 36.11 65.89 -13.49
CA HIS A 609 36.79 67.10 -13.01
C HIS A 609 37.76 66.86 -11.84
N LYS A 610 37.58 65.80 -11.04
CA LYS A 610 38.57 65.37 -10.02
C LYS A 610 39.70 64.51 -10.59
N LYS A 611 39.55 63.98 -11.82
CA LYS A 611 40.52 63.08 -12.48
C LYS A 611 41.64 63.81 -13.22
N LEU A 612 41.41 65.04 -13.67
CA LEU A 612 42.42 65.84 -14.37
C LEU A 612 43.35 66.60 -13.40
N ALA A 613 42.90 66.91 -12.18
CA ALA A 613 43.64 67.73 -11.22
C ALA A 613 44.78 66.98 -10.50
N HIS A 614 44.74 65.64 -10.42
CA HIS A 614 45.71 64.83 -9.67
C HIS A 614 46.51 63.83 -10.54
N GLY A 615 46.46 63.96 -11.87
CA GLY A 615 47.10 63.04 -12.82
C GLY A 615 46.40 61.67 -12.91
N LEU A 616 46.84 60.82 -13.84
CA LEU A 616 46.29 59.47 -14.06
C LEU A 616 46.56 58.48 -12.90
N THR A 617 47.34 58.89 -11.89
CA THR A 617 47.80 58.06 -10.77
C THR A 617 46.67 57.42 -9.95
N PRO A 618 45.58 58.13 -9.56
CA PRO A 618 44.45 57.55 -8.85
C PRO A 618 43.69 56.51 -9.69
N LEU A 619 43.67 56.69 -11.02
CA LEU A 619 43.02 55.78 -11.94
C LEU A 619 43.86 54.52 -12.16
N ALA A 620 45.19 54.66 -12.16
CA ALA A 620 46.14 53.55 -12.19
C ALA A 620 46.08 52.74 -10.88
N THR A 621 45.94 53.36 -9.70
CA THR A 621 45.73 52.62 -8.45
C THR A 621 44.37 51.94 -8.39
N ILE A 622 43.29 52.58 -8.88
CA ILE A 622 41.98 51.93 -8.99
C ILE A 622 42.04 50.71 -9.93
N LEU A 623 42.65 50.84 -11.11
CA LEU A 623 42.79 49.74 -12.07
C LEU A 623 43.81 48.68 -11.62
N ALA A 624 44.83 49.06 -10.86
CA ALA A 624 45.78 48.12 -10.26
C ALA A 624 45.17 47.39 -9.06
N ALA A 625 44.32 48.03 -8.26
CA ALA A 625 43.50 47.39 -7.23
C ALA A 625 42.45 46.47 -7.86
N PHE A 626 41.84 46.88 -8.98
CA PHE A 626 40.98 46.05 -9.83
C PHE A 626 41.77 44.82 -10.29
N GLY A 627 42.89 45.02 -10.99
CA GLY A 627 43.77 43.94 -11.43
C GLY A 627 44.22 43.02 -10.31
N ALA A 628 44.63 43.57 -9.16
CA ALA A 628 45.06 42.79 -8.00
C ALA A 628 43.92 41.97 -7.40
N ALA A 629 42.73 42.55 -7.15
CA ALA A 629 41.59 41.83 -6.62
C ALA A 629 41.09 40.71 -7.55
N PHE A 630 41.25 40.88 -8.87
CA PHE A 630 40.91 39.88 -9.88
C PHE A 630 42.07 38.93 -10.26
N MET A 631 43.32 39.20 -9.82
CA MET A 631 44.52 38.38 -10.11
C MET A 631 45.08 37.65 -8.89
N VAL A 632 44.53 37.83 -7.69
CA VAL A 632 44.84 36.92 -6.58
C VAL A 632 44.31 35.54 -6.98
N PRO A 633 45.18 34.52 -7.14
CA PRO A 633 44.69 33.15 -7.21
C PRO A 633 44.06 32.89 -5.85
N ILE A 634 42.73 32.87 -5.81
CA ILE A 634 41.96 32.55 -4.63
C ILE A 634 42.04 31.02 -4.47
N ASP A 635 43.23 30.51 -4.17
CA ASP A 635 43.46 29.11 -3.88
C ASP A 635 43.16 28.92 -2.38
N PHE A 636 41.94 28.48 -2.08
CA PHE A 636 41.49 28.19 -0.71
C PHE A 636 41.76 26.74 -0.30
N GLY A 637 42.36 25.92 -1.17
CA GLY A 637 42.36 24.46 -1.04
C GLY A 637 41.21 23.85 -1.85
N HIS A 638 41.34 22.57 -2.20
CA HIS A 638 40.52 21.84 -3.20
C HIS A 638 39.01 21.68 -2.89
N SER A 639 38.41 22.43 -1.96
CA SER A 639 37.03 22.13 -1.48
C SER A 639 36.19 23.35 -1.06
N PHE A 640 36.57 24.58 -1.44
CA PHE A 640 35.89 25.78 -0.94
C PHE A 640 35.48 26.75 -2.05
N ILE A 641 34.18 27.09 -2.09
CA ILE A 641 33.64 28.08 -3.06
C ILE A 641 33.40 29.42 -2.37
N LEU A 642 33.94 30.50 -2.93
CA LEU A 642 33.65 31.86 -2.47
C LEU A 642 32.34 32.42 -3.09
N ALA A 643 31.37 32.77 -2.24
CA ALA A 643 30.18 33.54 -2.61
C ALA A 643 30.43 35.03 -2.34
N ALA A 644 30.45 35.86 -3.37
CA ALA A 644 30.51 37.31 -3.21
C ALA A 644 29.76 37.99 -4.35
N SER A 645 28.87 38.93 -4.03
CA SER A 645 28.25 39.78 -5.05
C SER A 645 29.29 40.70 -5.71
N ILE A 646 29.01 41.19 -6.92
CA ILE A 646 29.92 42.11 -7.63
C ILE A 646 30.22 43.38 -6.79
N PRO A 647 29.24 44.00 -6.11
CA PRO A 647 29.53 45.09 -5.17
C PRO A 647 30.44 44.68 -4.00
N GLU A 648 30.25 43.50 -3.42
CA GLU A 648 31.09 43.00 -2.32
C GLU A 648 32.53 42.75 -2.78
N LEU A 649 32.74 42.21 -3.98
CA LEU A 649 34.07 42.07 -4.57
C LEU A 649 34.75 43.43 -4.76
N LEU A 650 34.02 44.40 -5.31
CA LEU A 650 34.53 45.76 -5.50
C LEU A 650 34.86 46.39 -4.15
N ALA A 651 34.01 46.22 -3.13
CA ALA A 651 34.25 46.73 -1.79
C ALA A 651 35.48 46.08 -1.13
N ALA A 652 35.59 44.75 -1.21
CA ALA A 652 36.73 43.98 -0.71
C ALA A 652 38.03 44.39 -1.41
N ALA A 653 37.98 44.71 -2.71
CA ALA A 653 39.09 45.26 -3.49
C ALA A 653 39.49 46.70 -3.09
N GLY A 654 38.84 47.31 -2.08
CA GLY A 654 39.05 48.70 -1.69
C GLY A 654 38.34 49.72 -2.60
N LEU A 655 37.44 49.27 -3.47
CA LEU A 655 36.71 50.07 -4.46
C LEU A 655 35.27 50.36 -4.01
N GLY A 656 35.09 50.75 -2.73
CA GLY A 656 33.77 50.99 -2.13
C GLY A 656 32.89 51.99 -2.93
N ALA A 657 33.49 52.96 -3.62
CA ALA A 657 32.75 53.88 -4.48
C ALA A 657 32.17 53.20 -5.74
N LEU A 658 32.91 52.28 -6.36
CA LEU A 658 32.43 51.46 -7.49
C LEU A 658 31.41 50.43 -7.03
N ALA A 659 31.60 49.86 -5.84
CA ALA A 659 30.60 49.00 -5.21
C ALA A 659 29.26 49.73 -5.01
N ALA A 660 29.28 50.97 -4.51
CA ALA A 660 28.09 51.78 -4.32
C ALA A 660 27.40 52.16 -5.64
N MET A 661 28.17 52.52 -6.67
CA MET A 661 27.62 52.79 -8.02
C MET A 661 27.02 51.53 -8.66
N TRP A 662 27.69 50.38 -8.55
CA TRP A 662 27.17 49.10 -9.05
C TRP A 662 25.87 48.71 -8.34
N ALA A 663 25.84 48.85 -7.02
CA ALA A 663 24.64 48.60 -6.22
C ALA A 663 23.50 49.59 -6.57
N GLY A 664 23.81 50.80 -7.04
CA GLY A 664 22.82 51.79 -7.48
C GLY A 664 22.21 51.52 -8.87
N ASN A 665 22.90 50.78 -9.75
CA ASN A 665 22.45 50.55 -11.12
C ASN A 665 21.53 49.32 -11.23
N GLN A 666 20.26 49.54 -11.62
CA GLN A 666 19.26 48.48 -11.81
C GLN A 666 19.69 47.45 -12.88
N GLY A 667 20.27 47.87 -14.00
CA GLY A 667 20.69 46.95 -15.07
C GLY A 667 21.85 46.03 -14.63
N ALA A 668 22.77 46.55 -13.84
CA ALA A 668 23.89 45.78 -13.28
C ALA A 668 23.43 44.74 -12.25
N ARG A 669 22.43 45.09 -11.44
CA ARG A 669 21.76 44.18 -10.49
C ARG A 669 21.01 43.06 -11.19
N GLU A 670 20.24 43.37 -12.24
CA GLU A 670 19.49 42.37 -12.99
C GLU A 670 20.38 41.28 -13.61
N VAL A 671 21.53 41.66 -14.18
CA VAL A 671 22.49 40.71 -14.76
C VAL A 671 23.07 39.79 -13.68
N GLY A 672 23.45 40.36 -12.52
CA GLY A 672 23.90 39.57 -11.38
C GLY A 672 22.83 38.63 -10.83
N GLN A 673 21.58 39.09 -10.73
CA GLN A 673 20.44 38.26 -10.30
C GLN A 673 20.13 37.13 -11.27
N GLN A 674 20.23 37.36 -12.57
CA GLN A 674 19.99 36.30 -13.57
C GLN A 674 21.06 35.20 -13.48
N ALA A 675 22.33 35.57 -13.33
CA ALA A 675 23.42 34.62 -13.15
C ALA A 675 23.28 33.85 -11.83
N ALA A 676 22.97 34.54 -10.73
CA ALA A 676 22.77 33.91 -9.42
C ALA A 676 21.62 32.89 -9.42
N ARG A 677 20.50 33.17 -10.12
CA ARG A 677 19.39 32.22 -10.28
C ARG A 677 19.80 30.98 -11.07
N GLN A 678 20.61 31.16 -12.12
CA GLN A 678 21.12 30.04 -12.92
C GLN A 678 22.07 29.17 -12.09
N GLN A 679 23.01 29.77 -11.37
CA GLN A 679 23.94 29.04 -10.49
C GLN A 679 23.22 28.28 -9.38
N LEU A 680 22.19 28.88 -8.75
CA LEU A 680 21.38 28.17 -7.75
C LEU A 680 20.62 26.98 -8.34
N ALA A 681 20.06 27.14 -9.55
CA ALA A 681 19.37 26.04 -10.24
C ALA A 681 20.34 24.91 -10.63
N ASP A 682 21.53 25.27 -11.07
CA ASP A 682 22.61 24.34 -11.43
C ASP A 682 23.17 23.61 -10.22
N PHE A 683 23.41 24.32 -9.12
CA PHE A 683 23.88 23.74 -7.87
C PHE A 683 22.87 22.74 -7.29
N LEU A 684 21.58 23.13 -7.26
CA LEU A 684 20.52 22.22 -6.82
C LEU A 684 20.42 20.97 -7.70
N ALA A 685 20.58 21.11 -9.03
CA ALA A 685 20.55 19.98 -9.93
C ALA A 685 21.69 18.99 -9.68
N VAL A 686 22.89 19.49 -9.35
CA VAL A 686 24.05 18.68 -8.97
C VAL A 686 23.80 18.00 -7.61
N LEU A 687 23.29 18.72 -6.61
CA LEU A 687 22.92 18.13 -5.33
C LEU A 687 21.88 17.01 -5.48
N CYS A 688 20.85 17.24 -6.28
CA CYS A 688 19.83 16.22 -6.57
C CYS A 688 20.46 14.98 -7.23
N ASP A 689 21.35 15.15 -8.21
CA ASP A 689 22.05 14.03 -8.84
C ASP A 689 22.91 13.25 -7.83
N GLU A 690 23.78 13.91 -7.07
CA GLU A 690 24.68 13.20 -6.15
C GLU A 690 23.94 12.55 -4.97
N LEU A 691 22.83 13.16 -4.52
CA LEU A 691 22.00 12.64 -3.43
C LEU A 691 20.89 11.69 -3.92
N GLY A 692 20.85 11.33 -5.21
CA GLY A 692 19.90 10.34 -5.71
C GLY A 692 18.44 10.82 -5.73
N ILE A 693 18.20 12.12 -5.83
CA ILE A 693 16.87 12.73 -5.85
C ILE A 693 16.55 13.13 -7.29
N ALA A 694 15.31 12.89 -7.73
CA ALA A 694 14.88 13.36 -9.04
C ALA A 694 15.02 14.90 -9.10
N ARG A 695 15.66 15.43 -10.15
CA ARG A 695 15.75 16.88 -10.35
C ARG A 695 14.34 17.49 -10.41
N PRO A 696 14.14 18.71 -9.89
CA PRO A 696 12.85 19.38 -10.01
C PRO A 696 12.51 19.62 -11.48
N ASP A 697 11.28 19.30 -11.86
CA ASP A 697 10.74 19.69 -13.17
C ASP A 697 10.50 21.21 -13.13
N PRO A 698 11.14 22.02 -14.01
CA PRO A 698 11.12 23.46 -13.85
C PRO A 698 9.70 24.07 -13.92
N PRO A 699 9.46 25.19 -13.23
CA PRO A 699 10.42 25.90 -12.39
C PRO A 699 10.00 25.98 -10.92
N MET A 700 10.94 25.62 -10.04
CA MET A 700 10.79 25.95 -8.63
C MET A 700 10.81 27.45 -8.39
N ARG A 701 10.12 27.85 -7.33
CA ARG A 701 9.96 29.25 -6.95
C ARG A 701 10.67 29.54 -5.64
N VAL A 702 11.31 30.70 -5.58
CA VAL A 702 12.05 31.20 -4.42
C VAL A 702 11.53 32.60 -4.08
N ARG A 703 11.40 32.92 -2.78
CA ARG A 703 11.03 34.28 -2.36
C ARG A 703 12.29 35.14 -2.18
N VAL A 704 12.40 36.23 -2.95
CA VAL A 704 13.51 37.20 -2.91
C VAL A 704 12.94 38.61 -2.81
N ALA A 705 13.32 39.36 -1.78
CA ALA A 705 12.82 40.70 -1.45
C ALA A 705 11.28 40.80 -1.42
N GLY A 706 10.61 39.77 -0.88
CA GLY A 706 9.14 39.67 -0.85
C GLY A 706 8.49 39.27 -2.18
N ASN A 707 9.25 39.15 -3.27
CA ASN A 707 8.76 38.72 -4.58
C ASN A 707 9.01 37.24 -4.82
N GLU A 708 8.08 36.57 -5.49
CA GLU A 708 8.25 35.19 -5.91
C GLU A 708 9.00 35.15 -7.25
N VAL A 709 10.18 34.54 -7.24
CA VAL A 709 11.11 34.45 -8.37
C VAL A 709 11.20 33.00 -8.83
N THR A 710 11.13 32.83 -10.14
CA THR A 710 11.16 31.52 -10.80
C THR A 710 12.60 31.16 -11.19
N LEU A 711 13.08 29.97 -10.81
CA LEU A 711 14.40 29.49 -11.19
C LEU A 711 14.41 28.97 -12.64
N PRO A 712 15.46 29.25 -13.43
CA PRO A 712 15.60 28.69 -14.78
C PRO A 712 15.87 27.18 -14.73
N PRO A 713 15.66 26.45 -15.85
CA PRO A 713 16.14 25.07 -15.96
C PRO A 713 17.67 25.02 -15.80
N SER A 714 18.16 23.95 -15.17
CA SER A 714 19.60 23.70 -15.07
C SER A 714 20.21 23.42 -16.45
N ARG A 715 21.43 23.93 -16.67
CA ARG A 715 22.26 23.70 -17.86
C ARG A 715 23.25 22.55 -17.66
N ILE A 716 23.47 22.09 -16.43
CA ILE A 716 24.40 21.01 -16.12
C ILE A 716 23.81 19.67 -16.61
N SER A 717 24.62 18.90 -17.33
CA SER A 717 24.24 17.57 -17.81
C SER A 717 23.91 16.63 -16.65
N ARG A 718 22.97 15.71 -16.84
CA ARG A 718 22.59 14.73 -15.81
C ARG A 718 23.70 13.70 -15.64
N SER A 719 24.11 13.43 -14.39
CA SER A 719 25.01 12.33 -14.07
C SER A 719 24.22 11.15 -13.52
N GLU A 720 24.74 9.95 -13.73
CA GLU A 720 24.32 8.79 -12.96
C GLU A 720 24.73 8.98 -11.50
N THR A 721 23.83 8.60 -10.60
CA THR A 721 23.97 8.82 -9.17
C THR A 721 24.84 7.70 -8.59
N SER A 722 25.90 8.05 -7.87
CA SER A 722 26.83 7.08 -7.29
C SER A 722 26.32 6.40 -6.00
N GLY A 723 25.26 6.95 -5.39
CA GLY A 723 24.68 6.50 -4.12
C GLY A 723 23.22 6.03 -4.22
N PRO A 724 22.58 5.73 -3.07
CA PRO A 724 21.16 5.41 -2.98
C PRO A 724 20.31 6.46 -3.67
N SER A 725 19.36 6.00 -4.47
CA SER A 725 18.42 6.86 -5.19
C SER A 725 17.00 6.65 -4.72
N MET A 726 16.27 7.75 -4.54
CA MET A 726 14.86 7.72 -4.22
C MET A 726 14.03 7.45 -5.48
N PRO A 727 13.24 6.37 -5.50
CA PRO A 727 12.40 6.08 -6.64
C PRO A 727 11.17 7.00 -6.65
N VAL A 728 10.81 7.46 -7.85
CA VAL A 728 9.58 8.24 -8.09
C VAL A 728 8.65 7.43 -8.95
N TYR A 729 7.42 7.20 -8.47
CA TYR A 729 6.45 6.35 -9.11
C TYR A 729 5.25 7.16 -9.59
N ARG A 730 4.69 6.78 -10.75
CA ARG A 730 3.45 7.31 -11.29
C ARG A 730 2.54 6.17 -11.70
N VAL A 731 1.28 6.22 -11.25
CA VAL A 731 0.25 5.30 -11.73
C VAL A 731 -0.11 5.64 -13.18
N ARG A 732 -0.23 4.63 -14.02
CA ARG A 732 -0.49 4.77 -15.45
C ARG A 732 -1.99 4.79 -15.75
N ASP A 733 -2.43 5.81 -16.48
CA ASP A 733 -3.83 5.94 -16.91
C ASP A 733 -4.25 4.82 -17.87
N GLU A 734 -3.31 4.30 -18.66
CA GLU A 734 -3.57 3.19 -19.57
C GLU A 734 -4.00 1.93 -18.79
N PHE A 735 -3.29 1.60 -17.70
CA PHE A 735 -3.65 0.48 -16.84
C PHE A 735 -5.04 0.66 -16.24
N ILE A 736 -5.36 1.85 -15.73
CA ILE A 736 -6.69 2.15 -15.17
C ILE A 736 -7.78 1.97 -16.23
N SER A 737 -7.50 2.36 -17.48
CA SER A 737 -8.44 2.22 -18.59
C SER A 737 -8.69 0.76 -18.96
N GLU A 738 -7.65 -0.08 -18.99
CA GLU A 738 -7.75 -1.53 -19.25
C GLU A 738 -8.42 -2.26 -18.08
N LEU A 739 -8.04 -1.92 -16.84
CA LEU A 739 -8.64 -2.48 -15.64
C LEU A 739 -10.15 -2.21 -15.59
N ARG A 740 -10.60 -1.00 -15.99
CA ARG A 740 -12.02 -0.66 -16.07
C ARG A 740 -12.78 -1.48 -17.11
N LYS A 741 -12.12 -1.94 -18.18
CA LYS A 741 -12.74 -2.82 -19.18
C LYS A 741 -12.94 -4.24 -18.63
N LEU A 742 -11.96 -4.75 -17.89
CA LEU A 742 -11.98 -6.12 -17.34
C LEU A 742 -12.79 -6.24 -16.04
N ILE A 743 -12.73 -5.24 -15.18
CA ILE A 743 -13.49 -5.14 -13.93
C ILE A 743 -14.21 -3.78 -13.90
N PRO A 744 -15.38 -3.66 -14.54
CA PRO A 744 -16.17 -2.44 -14.45
C PRO A 744 -16.62 -2.24 -13.01
N ARG A 745 -16.36 -1.05 -12.45
CA ARG A 745 -16.85 -0.72 -11.11
C ARG A 745 -18.36 -0.83 -11.09
N SER A 746 -18.89 -1.67 -10.21
CA SER A 746 -20.30 -1.74 -9.88
C SER A 746 -20.69 -0.32 -9.48
N ALA A 747 -21.45 0.37 -10.33
CA ALA A 747 -21.81 1.77 -10.08
C ALA A 747 -22.32 1.84 -8.65
N LYS A 748 -21.61 2.58 -7.77
CA LYS A 748 -22.10 2.87 -6.42
C LYS A 748 -23.54 3.31 -6.64
N ALA A 749 -24.49 2.46 -6.23
CA ALA A 749 -25.89 2.84 -6.21
C ALA A 749 -25.89 4.18 -5.48
N LYS A 750 -26.19 5.26 -6.21
CA LYS A 750 -26.29 6.59 -5.60
C LYS A 750 -27.22 6.39 -4.40
N LYS A 751 -26.66 6.53 -3.20
CA LYS A 751 -27.46 6.57 -1.98
C LYS A 751 -28.51 7.66 -2.11
#